data_AF-A0A1W9QB85-F1
#
_entry.id   AF-A0A1W9QB85-F1
#
_cell.length_a   1.000
_cell.length_b   1.000
_cell.length_c   1.000
_cell.angle_alpha   90.00
_cell.angle_beta   90.00
_cell.angle_gamma   90.00
#
_symmetry.space_group_name_H-M   'P 1'
#
loop_
_entity.id
_entity.type
_entity.pdbx_description
1 polymer ?
#
loop_
_entity_poly.entity_id
_entity_poly.type
_entity_poly.pdbx_seq_one_letter_code
_entity_poly.pdbx_strand_id
1 'polypeptide(L)'
;MMTKKPWTRILLTALLVSFPFACGGSGSDGGNDDGDDKTASGGSKDDGSGGKSNEPDDCVEPFADECNRACSTHSPCPDGMHCSSKGVCKAYCAEGFECPEGEKCSFEGRCERDSDFVPTKPCEPLSCEELGHECGQVIDNCGEPRDCEKEEDLSCGKSRRCQAVPVEDDDGEEILLNKCVEGVADCEVCDAIPVCEDEDSPTTLTGRVITPGRDDDDTANQVGVPNAIVYILRDENTDDLPDIVSGLPGDGSPACDRCDEQDLGAVLSGAVTDSSGYFELSSNLPVGRDVILVVKAGKFRRAQKIKIEKECDDNALPEEAAENPARLPRHSKDGLAVNIPRVAVATGSIDAMECVFLKMGIEEDEFTDPSGDGKIHLYRANGAWPPGGPADNCLECAACTRGTCRSQYCTENGTDTCDQACQQAFLAACQEDFDITRLVGDPERISSYDLTVLDCEGSGWSINAGGTSEHLRRYVNRGGRLFASHLSFKWLRSAKDPDANLEYDPEEPLETSLDPAATWNTSSSTNANINAGKGWISLDRPNASPRIENFAEWMEAEGVTSEEEDYSFEIIQPRSQALELGPATEEFVHCDDTGGVTQNRCANLRTQQFSFNTPYAAPEEEACGRVAYSGFHVAATSGTLDLGDAVFPSYCTNADANNGVLTNQEKVLLYMLFDLGACVGSPPPPPPCVPLTCKPSDCGFHSDGCGGLLDCGECSIPK
;
A
#
# COMPACT_ATOMS: atom_id res chain seq x y z
N MET A 1 33.19 31.78 -13.14
CA MET A 1 33.44 32.02 -14.59
C MET A 1 32.70 30.93 -15.36
N MET A 2 32.04 31.24 -16.47
CA MET A 2 31.23 30.24 -17.21
C MET A 2 32.02 29.46 -18.26
N THR A 3 31.81 28.14 -18.33
CA THR A 3 32.19 27.30 -19.48
C THR A 3 31.12 26.24 -19.77
N LYS A 4 29.99 26.65 -20.39
CA LYS A 4 29.05 25.73 -21.05
C LYS A 4 29.63 25.24 -22.38
N LYS A 5 29.48 23.95 -22.71
CA LYS A 5 29.42 23.38 -24.10
C LYS A 5 28.96 21.90 -24.06
N PRO A 6 28.48 21.31 -25.18
CA PRO A 6 27.05 20.94 -25.19
C PRO A 6 26.72 19.52 -25.67
N TRP A 7 25.45 19.15 -25.54
CA TRP A 7 24.84 17.98 -26.18
C TRP A 7 25.03 17.94 -27.70
N THR A 8 24.99 16.74 -28.27
CA THR A 8 24.70 16.51 -29.70
C THR A 8 23.89 15.23 -29.84
N ARG A 9 22.59 15.35 -30.16
CA ARG A 9 21.74 14.19 -30.56
C ARG A 9 22.07 13.81 -32.00
N ILE A 10 22.14 12.51 -32.30
CA ILE A 10 22.15 11.99 -33.66
C ILE A 10 20.81 11.28 -33.88
N LEU A 11 19.98 11.81 -34.79
CA LEU A 11 18.87 11.06 -35.36
C LEU A 11 19.38 10.21 -36.52
N LEU A 12 18.82 9.00 -36.66
CA LEU A 12 18.85 8.24 -37.91
C LEU A 12 17.40 7.86 -38.25
N THR A 13 16.97 8.08 -39.48
CA THR A 13 15.55 7.93 -39.85
C THR A 13 15.37 7.27 -41.23
N ALA A 14 14.48 6.27 -41.27
CA ALA A 14 13.77 5.73 -42.43
C ALA A 14 14.55 5.10 -43.62
N LEU A 15 14.10 3.91 -44.03
CA LEU A 15 13.80 3.61 -45.43
C LEU A 15 12.76 2.47 -45.54
N LEU A 16 11.94 2.50 -46.61
CA LEU A 16 10.73 1.69 -46.78
C LEU A 16 10.96 0.39 -47.59
N VAL A 17 10.08 -0.60 -47.41
CA VAL A 17 9.67 -1.58 -48.44
C VAL A 17 8.14 -1.83 -48.33
N SER A 18 7.51 -2.29 -49.41
CA SER A 18 6.05 -2.21 -49.67
C SER A 18 5.26 -3.54 -49.65
N PHE A 19 3.92 -3.43 -49.69
CA PHE A 19 2.92 -4.48 -49.94
C PHE A 19 3.21 -5.39 -51.17
N PRO A 20 2.60 -6.60 -51.21
CA PRO A 20 1.52 -6.82 -52.20
C PRO A 20 0.30 -7.64 -51.71
N PHE A 21 -0.76 -7.63 -52.53
CA PHE A 21 -2.04 -8.38 -52.41
C PHE A 21 -1.93 -9.90 -52.69
N ALA A 22 -2.90 -10.68 -52.16
CA ALA A 22 -3.49 -11.85 -52.83
C ALA A 22 -4.88 -12.21 -52.25
N CYS A 23 -5.76 -12.86 -53.03
CA CYS A 23 -7.12 -13.29 -52.66
C CYS A 23 -7.41 -14.74 -53.12
N GLY A 24 -8.51 -15.35 -52.64
CA GLY A 24 -9.41 -16.07 -53.57
C GLY A 24 -10.05 -17.42 -53.16
N GLY A 25 -11.33 -17.59 -53.56
CA GLY A 25 -12.08 -18.85 -53.66
C GLY A 25 -13.15 -19.07 -52.57
N SER A 26 -14.38 -19.53 -52.84
CA SER A 26 -15.19 -19.75 -54.09
C SER A 26 -16.69 -19.82 -53.67
N GLY A 27 -17.71 -19.35 -54.41
CA GLY A 27 -18.28 -19.91 -55.65
C GLY A 27 -19.09 -21.21 -55.39
N SER A 28 -20.35 -21.44 -55.81
CA SER A 28 -21.39 -20.67 -56.55
C SER A 28 -22.79 -21.33 -56.24
N ASP A 29 -23.96 -21.20 -56.93
CA ASP A 29 -24.42 -20.56 -58.18
C ASP A 29 -25.99 -20.49 -58.25
N GLY A 30 -26.57 -19.72 -59.20
CA GLY A 30 -28.01 -19.72 -59.62
C GLY A 30 -29.06 -19.00 -58.71
N GLY A 31 -30.22 -18.52 -59.20
CA GLY A 31 -30.70 -18.35 -60.59
C GLY A 31 -32.20 -17.95 -60.72
N ASN A 32 -32.49 -16.92 -61.54
CA ASN A 32 -33.73 -16.46 -62.22
C ASN A 32 -35.17 -16.52 -61.60
N ASP A 33 -35.80 -15.32 -61.61
CA ASP A 33 -37.12 -14.91 -62.17
C ASP A 33 -38.50 -15.36 -61.62
N ASP A 34 -39.47 -14.44 -61.80
CA ASP A 34 -40.95 -14.49 -61.69
C ASP A 34 -41.59 -14.86 -60.32
N GLY A 35 -42.75 -14.31 -59.91
CA GLY A 35 -43.62 -13.27 -60.50
C GLY A 35 -44.97 -13.14 -59.74
N ASP A 36 -45.63 -11.97 -59.86
CA ASP A 36 -47.00 -11.62 -59.38
C ASP A 36 -47.33 -11.79 -57.87
N ASP A 37 -48.52 -11.41 -57.36
CA ASP A 37 -49.22 -10.10 -57.27
C ASP A 37 -50.56 -10.32 -56.52
N LYS A 38 -50.87 -9.49 -55.51
CA LYS A 38 -52.21 -9.16 -54.96
C LYS A 38 -53.20 -10.22 -54.40
N THR A 39 -54.04 -9.72 -53.48
CA THR A 39 -55.45 -10.13 -53.16
C THR A 39 -55.70 -11.49 -52.49
N ALA A 40 -56.78 -11.72 -51.71
CA ALA A 40 -57.75 -10.82 -51.03
C ALA A 40 -58.52 -11.59 -49.92
N SER A 41 -59.41 -10.90 -49.19
CA SER A 41 -60.28 -11.41 -48.12
C SER A 41 -61.48 -12.27 -48.61
N GLY A 42 -62.11 -13.03 -47.71
CA GLY A 42 -63.42 -13.64 -47.96
C GLY A 42 -64.07 -14.41 -46.78
N GLY A 43 -65.34 -14.10 -46.49
CA GLY A 43 -66.22 -14.79 -45.49
C GLY A 43 -66.30 -14.07 -44.13
N SER A 44 -67.44 -13.58 -43.63
CA SER A 44 -68.77 -14.19 -43.33
C SER A 44 -68.73 -15.19 -42.15
N LYS A 45 -69.63 -15.15 -41.15
CA LYS A 45 -70.89 -14.36 -41.01
C LYS A 45 -71.47 -14.40 -39.58
N ASP A 46 -72.62 -13.73 -39.39
CA ASP A 46 -73.59 -13.82 -38.26
C ASP A 46 -73.03 -13.34 -36.89
N ASP A 47 -73.78 -12.99 -35.83
CA ASP A 47 -75.10 -12.38 -35.56
C ASP A 47 -75.07 -12.06 -34.02
N GLY A 48 -75.76 -11.09 -33.41
CA GLY A 48 -76.72 -10.07 -33.85
C GLY A 48 -77.35 -9.38 -32.61
N SER A 49 -78.16 -8.34 -32.82
CA SER A 49 -78.85 -7.52 -31.78
C SER A 49 -77.96 -6.61 -30.89
N GLY A 50 -78.36 -5.38 -30.56
CA GLY A 50 -79.52 -4.62 -31.06
C GLY A 50 -79.87 -3.38 -30.24
N GLY A 51 -79.56 -2.19 -30.75
CA GLY A 51 -79.99 -0.90 -30.20
C GLY A 51 -79.91 0.18 -31.27
N LYS A 52 -80.94 1.02 -31.41
CA LYS A 52 -81.02 2.09 -32.42
C LYS A 52 -81.23 3.45 -31.76
N SER A 53 -80.38 4.42 -32.09
CA SER A 53 -80.73 5.84 -32.08
C SER A 53 -79.71 6.66 -32.88
N ASN A 54 -80.13 7.09 -34.08
CA ASN A 54 -79.73 8.28 -34.82
C ASN A 54 -78.31 8.87 -34.59
N GLU A 55 -77.40 8.66 -35.55
CA GLU A 55 -76.43 9.72 -35.91
C GLU A 55 -77.24 10.87 -36.57
N PRO A 56 -76.98 12.16 -36.26
CA PRO A 56 -77.45 13.27 -37.06
C PRO A 56 -76.66 13.39 -38.38
N ASP A 57 -77.16 14.18 -39.34
CA ASP A 57 -76.34 14.62 -40.48
C ASP A 57 -75.41 15.76 -40.01
N ASP A 58 -74.31 15.38 -39.35
CA ASP A 58 -73.39 16.34 -38.72
C ASP A 58 -72.66 17.20 -39.75
N CYS A 59 -73.21 18.39 -40.01
CA CYS A 59 -72.63 19.49 -40.77
C CYS A 59 -73.21 20.79 -40.19
N VAL A 60 -72.46 21.48 -39.33
CA VAL A 60 -72.91 22.75 -38.72
C VAL A 60 -72.82 23.90 -39.74
N GLU A 61 -73.74 24.89 -39.65
CA GLU A 61 -73.93 25.93 -40.68
C GLU A 61 -72.65 26.66 -41.17
N PRO A 62 -71.67 27.07 -40.35
CA PRO A 62 -70.48 27.76 -40.85
C PRO A 62 -69.59 26.93 -41.80
N PHE A 63 -69.78 25.60 -41.87
CA PHE A 63 -68.99 24.69 -42.68
C PHE A 63 -69.81 23.89 -43.71
N ALA A 64 -71.09 24.26 -43.93
CA ALA A 64 -72.02 23.47 -44.74
C ALA A 64 -71.54 23.21 -46.19
N ASP A 65 -70.90 24.19 -46.83
CA ASP A 65 -70.47 24.10 -48.24
C ASP A 65 -69.21 23.25 -48.47
N GLU A 66 -68.36 23.06 -47.45
CA GLU A 66 -67.16 22.19 -47.50
C GLU A 66 -67.41 20.81 -46.84
N CYS A 67 -68.58 20.63 -46.20
CA CYS A 67 -68.92 19.38 -45.52
C CYS A 67 -69.12 18.20 -46.49
N ASN A 68 -68.65 17.03 -46.09
CA ASN A 68 -68.61 15.80 -46.89
C ASN A 68 -67.67 15.84 -48.12
N ARG A 69 -66.85 16.89 -48.30
CA ARG A 69 -65.74 16.92 -49.26
C ARG A 69 -64.74 15.80 -48.95
N ALA A 70 -64.20 15.14 -49.98
CA ALA A 70 -63.21 14.08 -49.81
C ALA A 70 -61.87 14.63 -49.27
N CYS A 71 -61.26 13.92 -48.32
CA CYS A 71 -60.02 14.30 -47.62
C CYS A 71 -59.03 13.15 -47.52
N SER A 72 -57.75 13.49 -47.38
CA SER A 72 -56.64 12.54 -47.23
C SER A 72 -55.40 13.22 -46.62
N THR A 73 -54.35 12.46 -46.32
CA THR A 73 -53.07 13.00 -45.83
C THR A 73 -52.39 14.01 -46.77
N HIS A 74 -52.78 14.05 -48.05
CA HIS A 74 -52.27 14.98 -49.06
C HIS A 74 -53.29 16.07 -49.47
N SER A 75 -54.48 16.05 -48.86
CA SER A 75 -55.53 17.05 -49.03
C SER A 75 -56.37 17.07 -47.74
N PRO A 76 -55.90 17.75 -46.69
CA PRO A 76 -56.64 17.87 -45.43
C PRO A 76 -57.94 18.67 -45.61
N CYS A 77 -58.76 18.68 -44.56
CA CYS A 77 -59.93 19.54 -44.49
C CYS A 77 -59.56 20.99 -44.17
N PRO A 78 -60.45 21.97 -44.41
CA PRO A 78 -60.28 23.34 -43.93
C PRO A 78 -60.27 23.40 -42.39
N ASP A 79 -59.62 24.44 -41.85
CA ASP A 79 -59.60 24.73 -40.41
C ASP A 79 -61.03 24.77 -39.83
N GLY A 80 -61.23 24.21 -38.63
CA GLY A 80 -62.56 23.98 -38.06
C GLY A 80 -63.25 22.68 -38.51
N MET A 81 -62.61 21.86 -39.34
CA MET A 81 -63.12 20.55 -39.76
C MET A 81 -62.05 19.45 -39.65
N HIS A 82 -62.47 18.22 -39.36
CA HIS A 82 -61.60 17.04 -39.34
C HIS A 82 -62.00 16.05 -40.45
N CYS A 83 -61.05 15.18 -40.83
CA CYS A 83 -61.31 14.11 -41.80
C CYS A 83 -61.90 12.88 -41.08
N SER A 84 -63.14 12.52 -41.41
CA SER A 84 -63.80 11.34 -40.83
C SER A 84 -63.21 10.02 -41.34
N SER A 85 -63.45 8.92 -40.62
CA SER A 85 -63.02 7.56 -40.99
C SER A 85 -63.58 7.05 -42.34
N LYS A 86 -64.55 7.76 -42.93
CA LYS A 86 -65.11 7.52 -44.27
C LYS A 86 -64.38 8.31 -45.37
N GLY A 87 -63.31 9.03 -45.05
CA GLY A 87 -62.51 9.82 -45.99
C GLY A 87 -63.16 11.14 -46.43
N VAL A 88 -64.05 11.70 -45.62
CA VAL A 88 -64.75 12.97 -45.91
C VAL A 88 -64.76 13.95 -44.73
N CYS A 89 -64.73 15.24 -45.01
CA CYS A 89 -64.67 16.32 -44.02
C CYS A 89 -65.96 16.46 -43.21
N LYS A 90 -65.82 16.62 -41.89
CA LYS A 90 -66.91 16.75 -40.91
C LYS A 90 -66.55 17.79 -39.84
N ALA A 91 -67.57 18.40 -39.25
CA ALA A 91 -67.47 19.26 -38.07
C ALA A 91 -68.68 19.00 -37.18
N TYR A 92 -68.44 18.62 -35.92
CA TYR A 92 -69.46 18.26 -34.94
C TYR A 92 -69.91 19.44 -34.07
N CYS A 93 -69.12 20.50 -34.01
CA CYS A 93 -69.34 21.67 -33.16
C CYS A 93 -68.75 22.93 -33.81
N ALA A 94 -69.27 24.10 -33.43
CA ALA A 94 -68.79 25.42 -33.84
C ALA A 94 -69.36 26.51 -32.92
N GLU A 95 -69.01 27.77 -33.14
CA GLU A 95 -69.66 28.90 -32.44
C GLU A 95 -71.17 28.90 -32.72
N GLY A 96 -71.97 28.67 -31.68
CA GLY A 96 -73.43 28.50 -31.78
C GLY A 96 -73.94 27.06 -31.93
N PHE A 97 -73.07 26.05 -31.96
CA PHE A 97 -73.43 24.63 -31.95
C PHE A 97 -72.55 23.88 -30.93
N GLU A 98 -73.10 23.71 -29.72
CA GLU A 98 -72.38 23.25 -28.54
C GLU A 98 -72.26 21.71 -28.46
N CYS A 99 -71.19 21.24 -27.81
CA CYS A 99 -70.92 19.82 -27.59
C CYS A 99 -71.83 19.19 -26.51
N PRO A 100 -71.92 17.85 -26.45
CA PRO A 100 -72.54 17.14 -25.33
C PRO A 100 -71.94 17.53 -23.97
N GLU A 101 -72.76 17.44 -22.93
CA GLU A 101 -72.42 17.89 -21.57
C GLU A 101 -71.17 17.18 -21.02
N GLY A 102 -70.08 17.93 -20.85
CA GLY A 102 -68.78 17.44 -20.38
C GLY A 102 -67.65 17.46 -21.43
N GLU A 103 -67.93 17.84 -22.68
CA GLU A 103 -66.93 17.95 -23.76
C GLU A 103 -66.89 19.38 -24.34
N LYS A 104 -65.71 19.81 -24.81
CA LYS A 104 -65.45 21.12 -25.42
C LYS A 104 -65.16 20.96 -26.91
N CYS A 105 -65.41 22.02 -27.69
CA CYS A 105 -65.09 22.03 -29.11
C CYS A 105 -63.61 22.36 -29.33
N SER A 106 -62.86 21.46 -29.96
CA SER A 106 -61.48 21.69 -30.39
C SER A 106 -61.42 22.50 -31.70
N PHE A 107 -60.24 23.06 -32.02
CA PHE A 107 -60.04 23.88 -33.21
C PHE A 107 -60.25 23.12 -34.54
N GLU A 108 -60.30 21.78 -34.51
CA GLU A 108 -60.63 20.93 -35.67
C GLU A 108 -62.14 20.55 -35.73
N GLY A 109 -62.99 21.22 -34.94
CA GLY A 109 -64.44 21.00 -34.96
C GLY A 109 -64.86 19.64 -34.40
N ARG A 110 -64.17 19.15 -33.37
CA ARG A 110 -64.49 17.90 -32.64
C ARG A 110 -64.85 18.18 -31.19
N CYS A 111 -65.75 17.38 -30.64
CA CYS A 111 -66.03 17.38 -29.20
C CYS A 111 -65.02 16.48 -28.50
N GLU A 112 -64.24 17.07 -27.59
CA GLU A 112 -63.12 16.44 -26.90
C GLU A 112 -63.24 16.72 -25.39
N ARG A 113 -62.77 15.79 -24.55
CA ARG A 113 -62.94 15.87 -23.08
C ARG A 113 -61.77 16.60 -22.44
N ASP A 114 -61.98 17.14 -21.26
CA ASP A 114 -61.13 18.17 -20.64
C ASP A 114 -59.75 17.71 -20.12
N SER A 115 -59.20 16.62 -20.66
CA SER A 115 -57.91 16.01 -20.26
C SER A 115 -56.69 16.52 -21.04
N ASP A 116 -56.89 17.10 -22.22
CA ASP A 116 -55.81 17.36 -23.19
C ASP A 116 -55.66 18.85 -23.55
N PHE A 117 -56.19 19.76 -22.71
CA PHE A 117 -56.16 21.20 -22.95
C PHE A 117 -55.13 21.93 -22.07
N VAL A 118 -53.93 22.17 -22.60
CA VAL A 118 -52.94 23.07 -21.98
C VAL A 118 -53.21 24.52 -22.43
N PRO A 119 -53.60 25.44 -21.53
CA PRO A 119 -53.86 26.84 -21.88
C PRO A 119 -52.54 27.61 -21.99
N THR A 120 -51.99 27.71 -23.21
CA THR A 120 -50.76 28.48 -23.49
C THR A 120 -50.97 29.99 -23.43
N LYS A 121 -51.11 30.51 -22.21
CA LYS A 121 -50.37 31.73 -21.87
C LYS A 121 -48.89 31.32 -21.90
N PRO A 122 -47.97 32.03 -22.59
CA PRO A 122 -46.56 31.70 -22.51
C PRO A 122 -46.16 31.79 -21.04
N CYS A 123 -45.68 30.67 -20.50
CA CYS A 123 -45.11 30.64 -19.17
C CYS A 123 -43.76 31.37 -19.24
N GLU A 124 -43.54 32.27 -18.29
CA GLU A 124 -42.30 33.03 -18.19
C GLU A 124 -41.39 32.25 -17.22
N PRO A 125 -40.26 31.71 -17.70
CA PRO A 125 -39.45 30.77 -16.92
C PRO A 125 -38.61 31.53 -15.89
N LEU A 126 -38.84 31.24 -14.61
CA LEU A 126 -38.09 31.79 -13.49
C LEU A 126 -36.62 31.34 -13.53
N SER A 127 -35.75 32.20 -13.04
CA SER A 127 -34.33 31.92 -12.81
C SER A 127 -34.11 30.88 -11.69
N CYS A 128 -32.95 30.21 -11.67
CA CYS A 128 -32.53 29.37 -10.56
C CYS A 128 -32.54 30.11 -9.21
N GLU A 129 -32.07 31.37 -9.17
CA GLU A 129 -32.13 32.22 -7.97
C GLU A 129 -33.59 32.53 -7.58
N GLU A 130 -34.46 32.81 -8.56
CA GLU A 130 -35.90 33.06 -8.33
C GLU A 130 -36.66 31.81 -7.85
N LEU A 131 -36.16 30.62 -8.16
CA LEU A 131 -36.63 29.32 -7.65
C LEU A 131 -35.96 28.93 -6.32
N GLY A 132 -34.99 29.71 -5.84
CA GLY A 132 -34.28 29.47 -4.57
C GLY A 132 -33.10 28.47 -4.64
N HIS A 133 -32.71 28.03 -5.84
CA HIS A 133 -31.58 27.13 -6.07
C HIS A 133 -30.26 27.91 -6.23
N GLU A 134 -29.17 27.38 -5.70
CA GLU A 134 -27.85 28.03 -5.68
C GLU A 134 -26.85 27.42 -6.66
N CYS A 135 -27.06 26.17 -7.10
CA CYS A 135 -26.28 25.52 -8.15
C CYS A 135 -26.97 24.26 -8.71
N GLY A 136 -26.33 23.65 -9.73
CA GLY A 136 -26.77 22.40 -10.36
C GLY A 136 -27.74 22.59 -11.52
N GLN A 137 -28.47 21.53 -11.86
CA GLN A 137 -29.58 21.56 -12.82
C GLN A 137 -30.92 21.51 -12.10
N VAL A 138 -31.91 22.21 -12.66
CA VAL A 138 -33.26 22.36 -12.11
C VAL A 138 -34.31 22.26 -13.22
N ILE A 139 -35.58 22.14 -12.83
CA ILE A 139 -36.72 22.31 -13.74
C ILE A 139 -37.46 23.57 -13.28
N ASP A 140 -37.79 24.46 -14.20
CA ASP A 140 -38.47 25.71 -13.89
C ASP A 140 -39.98 25.55 -13.67
N ASN A 141 -40.63 26.65 -13.30
CA ASN A 141 -42.09 26.77 -13.12
C ASN A 141 -42.90 26.52 -14.41
N CYS A 142 -42.25 26.34 -15.56
CA CYS A 142 -42.86 26.04 -16.85
C CYS A 142 -42.67 24.57 -17.27
N GLY A 143 -41.79 23.83 -16.58
CA GLY A 143 -41.46 22.44 -16.88
C GLY A 143 -40.26 22.27 -17.82
N GLU A 144 -39.53 23.34 -18.14
CA GLU A 144 -38.31 23.28 -18.95
C GLU A 144 -37.07 23.15 -18.04
N PRO A 145 -36.02 22.41 -18.46
CA PRO A 145 -34.79 22.28 -17.69
C PRO A 145 -33.90 23.52 -17.80
N ARG A 146 -33.21 23.87 -16.71
CA ARG A 146 -32.19 24.93 -16.64
C ARG A 146 -30.89 24.41 -16.02
N ASP A 147 -29.77 24.93 -16.52
CA ASP A 147 -28.42 24.67 -16.03
C ASP A 147 -27.89 25.93 -15.32
N CYS A 148 -28.03 25.98 -13.99
CA CYS A 148 -27.78 27.20 -13.21
C CYS A 148 -26.33 27.71 -13.37
N GLU A 149 -25.37 26.80 -13.54
CA GLU A 149 -23.97 27.14 -13.80
C GLU A 149 -23.78 27.76 -15.19
N LYS A 150 -24.34 27.17 -16.25
CA LYS A 150 -24.11 27.63 -17.64
C LYS A 150 -24.99 28.80 -18.06
N GLU A 151 -26.14 28.99 -17.43
CA GLU A 151 -27.13 30.01 -17.82
C GLU A 151 -27.12 31.24 -16.90
N GLU A 152 -26.70 31.09 -15.64
CA GLU A 152 -26.82 32.12 -14.60
C GLU A 152 -25.51 32.36 -13.80
N ASP A 153 -24.39 31.70 -14.16
CA ASP A 153 -23.11 31.67 -13.41
C ASP A 153 -23.25 31.17 -11.95
N LEU A 154 -24.36 30.49 -11.62
CA LEU A 154 -24.67 29.95 -10.30
C LEU A 154 -24.06 28.54 -10.14
N SER A 155 -22.76 28.51 -9.86
CA SER A 155 -22.03 27.31 -9.44
C SER A 155 -21.73 27.34 -7.94
N CYS A 156 -21.64 26.15 -7.34
CA CYS A 156 -21.27 26.05 -5.94
C CYS A 156 -19.79 26.44 -5.81
N GLY A 157 -19.47 27.38 -4.90
CA GLY A 157 -18.09 27.80 -4.66
C GLY A 157 -17.17 26.62 -4.29
N LYS A 158 -15.88 26.72 -4.63
CA LYS A 158 -14.89 25.66 -4.38
C LYS A 158 -14.96 25.19 -2.90
N SER A 159 -14.81 23.89 -2.69
CA SER A 159 -15.04 23.17 -1.42
C SER A 159 -16.51 23.06 -0.96
N ARG A 160 -17.48 23.39 -1.82
CA ARG A 160 -18.91 23.05 -1.65
C ARG A 160 -19.44 22.23 -2.82
N ARG A 161 -20.33 21.29 -2.52
CA ARG A 161 -21.07 20.48 -3.50
C ARG A 161 -22.51 20.96 -3.61
N CYS A 162 -23.12 20.65 -4.75
CA CYS A 162 -24.56 20.77 -4.93
C CYS A 162 -25.25 19.65 -4.14
N GLN A 163 -26.18 19.99 -3.25
CA GLN A 163 -27.08 19.00 -2.66
C GLN A 163 -28.51 19.54 -2.61
N ALA A 164 -29.48 18.68 -2.94
CA ALA A 164 -30.87 18.88 -2.57
C ALA A 164 -31.02 18.85 -1.03
N VAL A 165 -31.35 20.01 -0.45
CA VAL A 165 -31.56 20.21 0.99
C VAL A 165 -33.05 20.48 1.24
N PRO A 166 -33.68 19.83 2.23
CA PRO A 166 -35.06 20.13 2.61
C PRO A 166 -35.18 21.51 3.27
N VAL A 167 -36.17 22.27 2.85
CA VAL A 167 -36.51 23.61 3.32
C VAL A 167 -38.03 23.70 3.49
N GLU A 168 -38.51 24.30 4.58
CA GLU A 168 -39.94 24.62 4.74
C GLU A 168 -40.29 25.83 3.88
N ASP A 169 -41.35 25.75 3.07
CA ASP A 169 -41.85 26.87 2.26
C ASP A 169 -42.78 27.82 3.06
N ASP A 170 -43.29 28.87 2.40
CA ASP A 170 -44.18 29.88 3.02
C ASP A 170 -45.55 29.32 3.47
N ASP A 171 -45.98 28.16 2.94
CA ASP A 171 -47.22 27.47 3.34
C ASP A 171 -46.96 26.36 4.39
N GLY A 172 -45.70 25.94 4.56
CA GLY A 172 -45.24 24.98 5.56
C GLY A 172 -45.08 23.54 5.06
N GLU A 173 -44.89 23.32 3.75
CA GLU A 173 -44.52 22.02 3.19
C GLU A 173 -43.00 21.91 2.97
N GLU A 174 -42.47 20.69 3.02
CA GLU A 174 -41.03 20.39 2.93
C GLU A 174 -40.60 20.22 1.46
N ILE A 175 -39.94 21.24 0.90
CA ILE A 175 -39.46 21.27 -0.49
C ILE A 175 -37.95 21.03 -0.57
N LEU A 176 -37.47 20.46 -1.66
CA LEU A 176 -36.04 20.21 -1.90
C LEU A 176 -35.44 21.30 -2.80
N LEU A 177 -34.53 22.11 -2.24
CA LEU A 177 -33.78 23.12 -3.00
C LEU A 177 -32.32 22.70 -3.17
N ASN A 178 -31.72 22.95 -4.34
CA ASN A 178 -30.30 22.72 -4.55
C ASN A 178 -29.50 23.81 -3.83
N LYS A 179 -28.70 23.43 -2.83
CA LYS A 179 -27.94 24.34 -1.97
C LYS A 179 -26.45 24.02 -2.01
N CYS A 180 -25.64 25.04 -1.77
CA CYS A 180 -24.19 24.91 -1.64
C CYS A 180 -23.84 24.37 -0.25
N VAL A 181 -23.70 23.05 -0.11
CA VAL A 181 -23.32 22.42 1.16
C VAL A 181 -21.84 22.04 1.16
N GLU A 182 -21.22 22.00 2.33
CA GLU A 182 -19.82 21.60 2.48
C GLU A 182 -19.65 20.06 2.42
N GLY A 183 -18.45 19.60 2.07
CA GLY A 183 -18.09 18.17 2.00
C GLY A 183 -18.09 17.53 0.62
N VAL A 184 -17.32 16.44 0.49
CA VAL A 184 -17.29 15.50 -0.64
C VAL A 184 -17.72 14.12 -0.12
N ALA A 185 -18.37 13.28 -0.94
CA ALA A 185 -18.74 11.94 -0.51
C ALA A 185 -17.49 11.05 -0.32
N ASP A 186 -17.46 10.23 0.73
CA ASP A 186 -16.37 9.32 1.10
C ASP A 186 -14.98 9.98 1.22
N CYS A 187 -14.96 11.26 1.60
CA CYS A 187 -13.75 11.94 2.07
C CYS A 187 -14.13 13.03 3.09
N GLU A 188 -14.04 12.70 4.37
CA GLU A 188 -14.37 13.62 5.47
C GLU A 188 -13.48 14.86 5.47
N VAL A 189 -12.23 14.76 5.02
CA VAL A 189 -11.23 15.85 5.07
C VAL A 189 -11.12 16.67 3.79
N CYS A 190 -11.79 16.28 2.70
CA CYS A 190 -11.66 16.93 1.39
C CYS A 190 -12.31 18.32 1.31
N ASP A 191 -13.15 18.68 2.28
CA ASP A 191 -13.75 20.02 2.40
C ASP A 191 -12.71 21.11 2.72
N ALA A 192 -11.69 20.75 3.50
CA ALA A 192 -10.64 21.66 3.95
C ALA A 192 -9.45 21.70 2.99
N ILE A 193 -9.50 21.03 1.83
CA ILE A 193 -8.52 21.21 0.75
C ILE A 193 -8.74 22.60 0.16
N PRO A 194 -7.75 23.51 0.24
CA PRO A 194 -7.85 24.85 -0.34
C PRO A 194 -7.67 24.78 -1.85
N VAL A 195 -7.96 25.89 -2.55
CA VAL A 195 -7.70 25.99 -3.98
C VAL A 195 -6.84 27.19 -4.32
N CYS A 196 -5.56 26.89 -4.52
CA CYS A 196 -4.52 27.83 -4.91
C CYS A 196 -4.82 28.45 -6.27
N GLU A 197 -4.54 29.76 -6.42
CA GLU A 197 -4.69 30.48 -7.68
C GLU A 197 -3.53 30.21 -8.66
N ASP A 198 -2.41 29.69 -8.16
CA ASP A 198 -1.23 29.30 -8.91
C ASP A 198 -1.01 27.79 -8.80
N GLU A 199 -0.93 27.10 -9.94
CA GLU A 199 -0.68 25.65 -10.00
C GLU A 199 0.78 25.30 -9.61
N ASP A 200 1.70 26.27 -9.71
CA ASP A 200 3.09 26.14 -9.22
C ASP A 200 3.21 26.42 -7.69
N SER A 201 2.10 26.56 -6.94
CA SER A 201 2.10 26.78 -5.48
C SER A 201 1.00 25.99 -4.74
N PRO A 202 1.03 24.64 -4.79
CA PRO A 202 0.11 23.78 -4.04
C PRO A 202 0.39 23.81 -2.52
N THR A 203 -0.58 23.34 -1.74
CA THR A 203 -0.41 23.05 -0.32
C THR A 203 0.35 21.73 -0.14
N THR A 204 1.66 21.78 0.10
CA THR A 204 2.51 20.59 0.27
C THR A 204 2.68 20.20 1.75
N LEU A 205 3.09 18.94 1.97
CA LEU A 205 3.64 18.48 3.26
C LEU A 205 4.98 17.78 3.04
N THR A 206 6.04 18.27 3.71
CA THR A 206 7.40 17.71 3.66
C THR A 206 7.86 17.24 5.04
N GLY A 207 8.79 16.28 5.06
CA GLY A 207 9.37 15.79 6.31
C GLY A 207 10.38 14.66 6.11
N ARG A 208 10.86 14.11 7.21
CA ARG A 208 11.80 12.97 7.24
C ARG A 208 11.25 11.83 8.11
N VAL A 209 11.08 10.65 7.53
CA VAL A 209 10.84 9.41 8.30
C VAL A 209 12.16 8.96 8.90
N ILE A 210 12.15 8.80 10.22
CA ILE A 210 13.29 8.35 11.00
C ILE A 210 12.93 7.17 11.89
N THR A 211 13.95 6.42 12.32
CA THR A 211 13.85 5.59 13.52
C THR A 211 13.60 6.47 14.75
N PRO A 212 13.00 5.95 15.84
CA PRO A 212 12.72 6.78 17.01
C PRO A 212 13.97 7.36 17.71
N GLY A 213 15.14 6.72 17.55
CA GLY A 213 16.31 7.02 18.36
C GLY A 213 16.15 6.53 19.80
N ARG A 214 17.17 6.75 20.64
CA ARG A 214 17.29 6.13 21.96
C ARG A 214 16.04 6.27 22.84
N ASP A 215 15.55 7.50 22.99
CA ASP A 215 14.31 7.84 23.69
C ASP A 215 13.77 9.18 23.15
N ASP A 216 12.79 9.80 23.80
CA ASP A 216 12.22 11.10 23.37
C ASP A 216 13.07 12.31 23.84
N ASP A 217 14.00 12.16 24.79
CA ASP A 217 14.90 13.23 25.27
C ASP A 217 16.33 13.13 24.65
N ASP A 218 16.81 11.93 24.30
CA ASP A 218 18.09 11.67 23.61
C ASP A 218 17.86 11.28 22.14
N THR A 219 18.02 12.24 21.23
CA THR A 219 17.82 12.05 19.78
C THR A 219 18.96 11.31 19.07
N ALA A 220 19.94 10.76 19.81
CA ALA A 220 20.91 9.82 19.27
C ALA A 220 20.25 8.59 18.63
N ASN A 221 20.93 8.01 17.63
CA ASN A 221 20.50 6.84 16.86
C ASN A 221 19.27 7.02 15.95
N GLN A 222 18.77 8.24 15.78
CA GLN A 222 17.84 8.56 14.70
C GLN A 222 18.58 8.42 13.37
N VAL A 223 18.09 7.54 12.50
CA VAL A 223 18.55 7.36 11.13
C VAL A 223 17.37 7.44 10.19
N GLY A 224 17.60 7.87 8.95
CA GLY A 224 16.58 7.89 7.90
C GLY A 224 16.05 6.49 7.60
N VAL A 225 14.75 6.39 7.29
CA VAL A 225 14.13 5.12 6.86
C VAL A 225 13.79 5.22 5.37
N PRO A 226 14.54 4.54 4.50
CA PRO A 226 14.34 4.62 3.06
C PRO A 226 13.23 3.70 2.58
N ASN A 227 12.57 4.06 1.47
CA ASN A 227 11.45 3.32 0.88
C ASN A 227 10.23 3.13 1.81
N ALA A 228 10.08 4.00 2.83
CA ALA A 228 8.90 4.05 3.68
C ALA A 228 7.76 4.76 2.95
N ILE A 229 6.57 4.18 3.00
CA ILE A 229 5.35 4.76 2.43
C ILE A 229 4.76 5.73 3.46
N VAL A 230 4.56 6.98 3.07
CA VAL A 230 3.97 8.03 3.92
C VAL A 230 2.70 8.55 3.25
N TYR A 231 1.57 8.55 3.94
CA TYR A 231 0.29 8.93 3.36
C TYR A 231 -0.67 9.57 4.36
N ILE A 232 -1.67 10.26 3.82
CA ILE A 232 -2.80 10.86 4.55
C ILE A 232 -4.07 10.11 4.17
N LEU A 233 -4.96 9.86 5.14
CA LEU A 233 -6.29 9.26 4.90
C LEU A 233 -7.33 10.30 4.44
N ARG A 234 -8.39 9.83 3.78
CA ARG A 234 -9.57 10.62 3.35
C ARG A 234 -10.49 10.99 4.50
N ASP A 235 -10.34 10.32 5.63
CA ASP A 235 -11.17 10.37 6.82
C ASP A 235 -10.30 10.59 8.07
N GLU A 236 -10.94 10.78 9.22
CA GLU A 236 -10.25 10.82 10.51
C GLU A 236 -10.29 9.48 11.26
N ASN A 237 -10.57 8.37 10.56
CA ASN A 237 -10.88 7.06 11.13
C ASN A 237 -9.78 6.00 10.89
N THR A 238 -9.09 5.61 11.96
CA THR A 238 -8.09 4.54 11.87
C THR A 238 -8.66 3.12 11.75
N ASP A 239 -9.97 2.92 11.91
CA ASP A 239 -10.59 1.59 11.77
C ASP A 239 -10.69 1.15 10.28
N ASP A 240 -10.56 2.08 9.33
CA ASP A 240 -10.52 1.80 7.88
C ASP A 240 -9.10 1.47 7.36
N LEU A 241 -8.11 1.33 8.26
CA LEU A 241 -6.75 0.88 7.93
C LEU A 241 -6.66 -0.67 7.91
N PRO A 242 -6.15 -1.29 6.82
CA PRO A 242 -6.04 -2.75 6.70
C PRO A 242 -5.26 -3.43 7.84
N ASP A 243 -5.67 -4.64 8.23
CA ASP A 243 -4.98 -5.43 9.26
C ASP A 243 -3.58 -5.87 8.81
N ILE A 244 -2.55 -5.56 9.61
CA ILE A 244 -1.18 -6.05 9.37
C ILE A 244 -0.99 -7.36 10.12
N VAL A 245 -1.22 -8.47 9.43
CA VAL A 245 -1.05 -9.83 9.98
C VAL A 245 0.43 -10.11 10.27
N SER A 246 0.77 -10.41 11.53
CA SER A 246 2.10 -10.88 11.92
C SER A 246 2.33 -12.35 11.54
N GLY A 247 3.54 -12.66 11.06
CA GLY A 247 3.93 -13.98 10.62
C GLY A 247 3.49 -14.33 9.19
N LEU A 248 3.51 -15.63 8.91
CA LEU A 248 3.05 -16.25 7.67
C LEU A 248 1.63 -16.84 7.86
N PRO A 249 0.82 -16.95 6.79
CA PRO A 249 -0.50 -17.59 6.85
C PRO A 249 -0.48 -18.99 7.48
N GLY A 250 -1.46 -19.27 8.34
CA GLY A 250 -1.58 -20.55 9.05
C GLY A 250 -2.12 -21.71 8.19
N ASP A 251 -2.52 -21.45 6.95
CA ASP A 251 -3.02 -22.46 6.00
C ASP A 251 -1.93 -23.10 5.14
N GLY A 252 -0.69 -22.62 5.25
CA GLY A 252 0.47 -23.07 4.46
C GLY A 252 0.78 -22.23 3.22
N SER A 253 -0.09 -21.30 2.82
CA SER A 253 0.13 -20.41 1.67
C SER A 253 1.35 -19.50 1.85
N PRO A 254 1.98 -18.99 0.77
CA PRO A 254 3.08 -18.05 0.87
C PRO A 254 2.59 -16.62 1.17
N ALA A 255 3.42 -15.83 1.85
CA ALA A 255 3.22 -14.41 2.12
C ALA A 255 4.27 -13.59 1.36
N CYS A 256 3.98 -13.28 0.10
CA CYS A 256 4.95 -12.67 -0.80
C CYS A 256 5.13 -11.16 -0.62
N ASP A 257 4.19 -10.49 0.08
CA ASP A 257 4.24 -9.07 0.48
C ASP A 257 4.77 -8.18 -0.65
N ARG A 258 4.08 -8.21 -1.80
CA ARG A 258 4.53 -7.54 -3.02
C ARG A 258 4.33 -6.03 -2.95
N CYS A 259 5.23 -5.26 -3.54
CA CYS A 259 5.17 -3.80 -3.51
C CYS A 259 3.97 -3.22 -4.29
N ASP A 260 3.46 -3.96 -5.28
CA ASP A 260 2.30 -3.61 -6.11
C ASP A 260 0.94 -4.13 -5.57
N GLU A 261 0.97 -4.96 -4.53
CA GLU A 261 -0.23 -5.54 -3.87
C GLU A 261 -0.51 -4.94 -2.48
N GLN A 262 0.15 -3.83 -2.13
CA GLN A 262 0.01 -3.19 -0.82
C GLN A 262 -1.37 -2.52 -0.66
N ASP A 263 -2.23 -3.11 0.18
CA ASP A 263 -3.43 -2.40 0.67
C ASP A 263 -3.02 -1.35 1.72
N LEU A 264 -3.52 -0.13 1.52
CA LEU A 264 -3.24 1.06 2.32
C LEU A 264 -4.53 1.75 2.81
N GLY A 265 -5.70 1.17 2.53
CA GLY A 265 -7.00 1.77 2.86
C GLY A 265 -7.31 3.04 2.05
N ALA A 266 -8.08 3.95 2.65
CA ALA A 266 -8.62 5.16 2.01
C ALA A 266 -7.57 6.29 1.85
N VAL A 267 -6.53 6.07 1.05
CA VAL A 267 -5.45 7.04 0.82
C VAL A 267 -5.96 8.30 0.08
N LEU A 268 -5.79 9.47 0.69
CA LEU A 268 -6.00 10.79 0.06
C LEU A 268 -4.78 11.21 -0.77
N SER A 269 -3.59 11.07 -0.20
CA SER A 269 -2.33 11.44 -0.84
C SER A 269 -1.19 10.69 -0.18
N GLY A 270 -0.11 10.41 -0.91
CA GLY A 270 1.06 9.76 -0.36
C GLY A 270 2.31 9.86 -1.21
N ALA A 271 3.43 9.55 -0.56
CA ALA A 271 4.78 9.55 -1.09
C ALA A 271 5.53 8.28 -0.63
N VAL A 272 6.70 8.05 -1.20
CA VAL A 272 7.67 7.06 -0.73
C VAL A 272 8.97 7.81 -0.43
N THR A 273 9.61 7.47 0.70
CA THR A 273 10.84 8.16 1.12
C THR A 273 12.05 7.82 0.27
N ASP A 274 12.89 8.83 0.05
CA ASP A 274 14.20 8.65 -0.57
C ASP A 274 15.20 7.90 0.33
N SER A 275 16.43 7.72 -0.16
CA SER A 275 17.55 7.11 0.54
C SER A 275 17.96 7.84 1.82
N SER A 276 17.58 9.11 2.02
CA SER A 276 17.79 9.85 3.27
C SER A 276 16.62 9.71 4.26
N GLY A 277 15.48 9.17 3.84
CA GLY A 277 14.22 9.15 4.58
C GLY A 277 13.34 10.39 4.35
N TYR A 278 13.71 11.31 3.45
CA TYR A 278 12.91 12.50 3.14
C TYR A 278 11.71 12.17 2.23
N PHE A 279 10.62 12.92 2.38
CA PHE A 279 9.44 12.82 1.52
C PHE A 279 8.75 14.17 1.30
N GLU A 280 7.92 14.22 0.25
CA GLU A 280 7.07 15.35 -0.13
C GLU A 280 5.72 14.83 -0.64
N LEU A 281 4.61 15.27 -0.04
CA LEU A 281 3.26 15.13 -0.58
C LEU A 281 2.92 16.43 -1.31
N SER A 282 2.83 16.39 -2.64
CA SER A 282 2.75 17.56 -3.53
C SER A 282 1.37 17.83 -4.14
N SER A 283 0.38 16.98 -3.87
CA SER A 283 -1.05 17.28 -4.13
C SER A 283 -1.59 18.26 -3.09
N ASN A 284 -2.52 19.16 -3.44
CA ASN A 284 -3.18 20.03 -2.45
C ASN A 284 -3.79 19.26 -1.28
N LEU A 285 -3.28 19.51 -0.06
CA LEU A 285 -3.71 18.84 1.18
C LEU A 285 -4.73 19.65 1.99
N PRO A 286 -5.50 19.02 2.90
CA PRO A 286 -6.42 19.72 3.79
C PRO A 286 -5.72 20.64 4.79
N VAL A 287 -6.27 21.82 5.07
CA VAL A 287 -5.67 22.85 5.96
C VAL A 287 -6.56 23.16 7.16
N GLY A 288 -5.96 23.48 8.32
CA GLY A 288 -6.65 23.99 9.50
C GLY A 288 -7.45 22.95 10.32
N ARG A 289 -7.75 21.78 9.74
CA ARG A 289 -8.31 20.61 10.43
C ARG A 289 -7.23 19.58 10.78
N ASP A 290 -7.61 18.59 11.57
CA ASP A 290 -6.75 17.45 11.88
C ASP A 290 -6.86 16.43 10.73
N VAL A 291 -5.75 15.76 10.40
CA VAL A 291 -5.70 14.66 9.41
C VAL A 291 -4.87 13.50 9.95
N ILE A 292 -5.18 12.27 9.53
CA ILE A 292 -4.39 11.09 9.92
C ILE A 292 -3.19 10.96 8.97
N LEU A 293 -1.99 11.25 9.47
CA LEU A 293 -0.74 10.86 8.82
C LEU A 293 -0.43 9.40 9.17
N VAL A 294 -0.08 8.60 8.18
CA VAL A 294 0.32 7.20 8.34
C VAL A 294 1.69 6.99 7.71
N VAL A 295 2.58 6.35 8.46
CA VAL A 295 3.90 5.90 8.01
C VAL A 295 3.94 4.38 8.05
N LYS A 296 4.30 3.75 6.92
CA LYS A 296 4.44 2.30 6.78
C LYS A 296 5.81 1.95 6.20
N ALA A 297 6.64 1.24 6.95
CA ALA A 297 7.94 0.74 6.49
C ALA A 297 7.97 -0.79 6.62
N GLY A 298 7.73 -1.49 5.51
CA GLY A 298 7.44 -2.93 5.56
C GLY A 298 6.20 -3.21 6.40
N LYS A 299 6.34 -4.01 7.45
CA LYS A 299 5.28 -4.24 8.46
C LYS A 299 5.33 -3.30 9.67
N PHE A 300 6.27 -2.35 9.78
CA PHE A 300 6.11 -1.24 10.72
C PHE A 300 4.97 -0.34 10.24
N ARG A 301 4.06 0.08 11.13
CA ARG A 301 3.06 1.12 10.90
C ARG A 301 2.94 2.04 12.09
N ARG A 302 2.81 3.34 11.85
CA ARG A 302 2.36 4.34 12.82
C ARG A 302 1.37 5.30 12.17
N ALA A 303 0.14 5.38 12.69
CA ALA A 303 -0.84 6.39 12.33
C ALA A 303 -0.95 7.43 13.46
N GLN A 304 -0.99 8.72 13.12
CA GLN A 304 -1.00 9.84 14.08
C GLN A 304 -1.77 11.03 13.51
N LYS A 305 -2.56 11.72 14.34
CA LYS A 305 -3.16 13.02 13.95
C LYS A 305 -2.09 14.10 13.86
N ILE A 306 -2.09 14.82 12.74
CA ILE A 306 -1.32 16.05 12.51
C ILE A 306 -2.26 17.19 12.11
N LYS A 307 -1.74 18.42 12.11
CA LYS A 307 -2.39 19.58 11.49
C LYS A 307 -1.48 20.19 10.44
N ILE A 308 -2.07 20.58 9.32
CA ILE A 308 -1.46 21.36 8.25
C ILE A 308 -1.97 22.79 8.44
N GLU A 309 -1.07 23.76 8.60
CA GLU A 309 -1.40 25.10 9.11
C GLU A 309 -1.35 26.18 8.02
N LYS A 310 -0.62 25.93 6.92
CA LYS A 310 -0.50 26.86 5.80
C LYS A 310 -1.31 26.41 4.60
N GLU A 311 -2.02 27.36 4.00
CA GLU A 311 -2.69 27.25 2.71
C GLU A 311 -1.75 27.73 1.59
N CYS A 312 -1.57 26.90 0.56
CA CYS A 312 -0.83 27.21 -0.68
C CYS A 312 0.62 27.67 -0.46
N ASP A 313 1.28 27.06 0.52
CA ASP A 313 2.68 27.24 0.92
C ASP A 313 3.19 25.93 1.55
N ASP A 314 4.51 25.76 1.65
CA ASP A 314 5.12 24.51 2.11
C ASP A 314 4.91 24.29 3.61
N ASN A 315 4.30 23.17 4.00
CA ASN A 315 4.24 22.74 5.40
C ASN A 315 5.39 21.75 5.66
N ALA A 316 6.33 22.10 6.53
CA ALA A 316 7.42 21.22 6.95
C ALA A 316 7.14 20.65 8.35
N LEU A 317 7.25 19.34 8.50
CA LEU A 317 7.16 18.66 9.79
C LEU A 317 8.45 18.87 10.61
N PRO A 318 8.38 18.85 11.96
CA PRO A 318 9.58 18.80 12.81
C PRO A 318 10.33 17.48 12.58
N GLU A 319 11.66 17.54 12.52
CA GLU A 319 12.51 16.38 12.22
C GLU A 319 12.91 15.57 13.48
N GLU A 320 13.07 16.23 14.64
CA GLU A 320 13.49 15.61 15.91
C GLU A 320 12.40 14.67 16.48
N ALA A 321 12.72 13.40 16.81
CA ALA A 321 11.72 12.38 17.13
C ALA A 321 10.72 12.67 18.28
N ALA A 322 11.06 13.59 19.19
CA ALA A 322 10.16 14.02 20.27
C ALA A 322 8.87 14.69 19.73
N GLU A 323 9.01 15.41 18.61
CA GLU A 323 7.92 16.17 17.98
C GLU A 323 7.57 15.64 16.57
N ASN A 324 8.49 14.94 15.90
CA ASN A 324 8.30 14.37 14.56
C ASN A 324 7.14 13.36 14.52
N PRO A 325 6.02 13.64 13.84
CA PRO A 325 4.91 12.71 13.75
C PRO A 325 5.15 11.57 12.76
N ALA A 326 6.11 11.74 11.83
CA ALA A 326 6.44 10.82 10.75
C ALA A 326 7.52 9.78 11.10
N ARG A 327 7.94 9.66 12.36
CA ARG A 327 8.86 8.60 12.80
C ARG A 327 8.17 7.23 12.89
N LEU A 328 8.98 6.16 12.88
CA LEU A 328 8.52 4.81 13.24
C LEU A 328 8.06 4.72 14.72
N PRO A 329 7.29 3.70 15.13
CA PRO A 329 6.83 3.55 16.51
C PRO A 329 7.88 2.93 17.44
N ARG A 330 7.92 3.38 18.71
CA ARG A 330 8.74 2.82 19.80
C ARG A 330 8.12 1.57 20.44
N HIS A 331 6.80 1.61 20.64
CA HIS A 331 5.96 0.60 21.31
C HIS A 331 4.67 0.41 20.49
N SER A 332 4.07 -0.79 20.51
CA SER A 332 2.73 -1.12 19.97
C SER A 332 1.53 -0.27 20.47
N LYS A 333 1.77 0.83 21.19
CA LYS A 333 0.78 1.83 21.63
C LYS A 333 1.17 3.28 21.26
N ASP A 334 2.27 3.45 20.52
CA ASP A 334 2.83 4.73 20.12
C ASP A 334 2.15 5.27 18.85
N GLY A 335 0.89 5.68 18.98
CA GLY A 335 0.05 6.18 17.89
C GLY A 335 -1.39 5.70 18.00
N LEU A 336 -2.19 5.98 16.97
CA LEU A 336 -3.61 5.64 16.89
C LEU A 336 -3.84 4.23 16.33
N ALA A 337 -3.14 3.88 15.25
CA ALA A 337 -3.03 2.52 14.72
C ALA A 337 -1.56 2.19 14.49
N VAL A 338 -1.07 1.17 15.19
CA VAL A 338 0.36 0.86 15.31
C VAL A 338 0.62 -0.60 14.98
N ASN A 339 1.70 -0.88 14.26
CA ASN A 339 2.29 -2.21 14.22
C ASN A 339 3.82 -2.12 14.27
N ILE A 340 4.43 -3.08 14.97
CA ILE A 340 5.87 -3.37 14.92
C ILE A 340 5.96 -4.82 14.43
N PRO A 341 6.82 -5.16 13.44
CA PRO A 341 6.98 -6.53 12.97
C PRO A 341 7.32 -7.46 14.13
N ARG A 342 6.74 -8.67 14.15
CA ARG A 342 7.06 -9.66 15.17
C ARG A 342 8.38 -10.31 14.84
N VAL A 343 9.42 -10.00 15.62
CA VAL A 343 10.78 -10.50 15.42
C VAL A 343 11.08 -11.63 16.41
N ALA A 344 11.75 -12.68 15.94
CA ALA A 344 12.45 -13.64 16.79
C ALA A 344 13.95 -13.40 16.70
N VAL A 345 14.61 -13.05 17.80
CA VAL A 345 16.08 -12.95 17.87
C VAL A 345 16.61 -14.13 18.67
N ALA A 346 17.55 -14.89 18.10
CA ALA A 346 18.21 -16.00 18.78
C ALA A 346 19.64 -15.60 19.20
N THR A 347 19.81 -15.25 20.47
CA THR A 347 21.04 -14.58 20.97
C THR A 347 22.29 -15.46 20.89
N GLY A 348 23.37 -14.86 20.37
CA GLY A 348 24.69 -15.47 20.22
C GLY A 348 25.70 -14.93 21.24
N SER A 349 26.80 -15.64 21.47
CA SER A 349 27.82 -15.20 22.43
C SER A 349 28.76 -14.10 21.91
N ILE A 350 28.69 -13.76 20.61
CA ILE A 350 29.59 -12.79 19.95
C ILE A 350 28.85 -11.59 19.34
N ASP A 351 27.64 -11.79 18.83
CA ASP A 351 26.76 -10.73 18.29
C ASP A 351 25.52 -10.57 19.20
N ALA A 352 24.88 -9.40 19.11
CA ALA A 352 23.79 -8.95 19.97
C ALA A 352 22.81 -8.07 19.18
N MET A 353 22.06 -8.65 18.25
CA MET A 353 21.22 -7.89 17.31
C MET A 353 20.00 -7.29 18.01
N GLU A 354 19.57 -7.85 19.13
CA GLU A 354 18.61 -7.24 20.06
C GLU A 354 19.06 -5.85 20.56
N CYS A 355 20.37 -5.62 20.71
CA CYS A 355 20.87 -4.29 21.04
C CYS A 355 20.69 -3.29 19.90
N VAL A 356 20.64 -3.70 18.63
CA VAL A 356 20.41 -2.78 17.51
C VAL A 356 18.94 -2.38 17.43
N PHE A 357 18.01 -3.30 17.70
CA PHE A 357 16.59 -2.97 17.87
C PHE A 357 16.36 -2.01 19.05
N LEU A 358 17.06 -2.19 20.17
CA LEU A 358 16.99 -1.25 21.30
C LEU A 358 17.58 0.11 20.92
N LYS A 359 18.77 0.12 20.30
CA LYS A 359 19.47 1.35 19.89
C LYS A 359 18.68 2.17 18.87
N MET A 360 18.00 1.54 17.90
CA MET A 360 17.16 2.28 16.94
C MET A 360 15.93 2.92 17.60
N GLY A 361 15.51 2.48 18.79
CA GLY A 361 14.47 3.11 19.59
C GLY A 361 13.23 2.28 19.88
N ILE A 362 13.29 0.95 19.80
CA ILE A 362 12.21 0.07 20.30
C ILE A 362 12.30 0.03 21.84
N GLU A 363 11.18 0.23 22.53
CA GLU A 363 11.12 0.26 23.99
C GLU A 363 11.41 -1.10 24.65
N GLU A 364 12.03 -1.10 25.83
CA GLU A 364 12.44 -2.32 26.56
C GLU A 364 11.27 -3.28 26.83
N ASP A 365 10.05 -2.77 27.06
CA ASP A 365 8.83 -3.56 27.29
C ASP A 365 8.34 -4.34 26.05
N GLU A 366 8.81 -4.03 24.83
CA GLU A 366 8.55 -4.84 23.63
C GLU A 366 9.49 -6.04 23.49
N PHE A 367 10.55 -6.12 24.30
CA PHE A 367 11.47 -7.25 24.36
C PHE A 367 11.01 -8.24 25.43
N THR A 368 10.60 -9.43 25.02
CA THR A 368 10.07 -10.45 25.94
C THR A 368 10.63 -11.83 25.66
N ASP A 369 10.48 -12.77 26.59
CA ASP A 369 10.64 -14.19 26.26
C ASP A 369 9.54 -14.65 25.27
N PRO A 370 9.65 -15.85 24.68
CA PRO A 370 8.69 -16.33 23.69
C PRO A 370 7.22 -16.36 24.14
N SER A 371 6.94 -16.41 25.45
CA SER A 371 5.58 -16.43 26.01
C SER A 371 4.94 -15.04 26.23
N GLY A 372 5.70 -13.95 26.08
CA GLY A 372 5.23 -12.57 26.30
C GLY A 372 4.40 -11.98 25.14
N ASP A 373 3.86 -10.78 25.37
CA ASP A 373 3.05 -10.02 24.40
C ASP A 373 3.87 -9.03 23.55
N GLY A 374 5.17 -8.87 23.84
CA GLY A 374 6.07 -7.94 23.13
C GLY A 374 6.37 -8.37 21.69
N LYS A 375 6.73 -7.44 20.80
CA LYS A 375 6.99 -7.76 19.39
C LYS A 375 8.39 -8.30 19.12
N ILE A 376 9.37 -8.07 20.00
CA ILE A 376 10.71 -8.66 19.89
C ILE A 376 10.81 -9.82 20.89
N HIS A 377 10.72 -11.06 20.40
CA HIS A 377 10.87 -12.25 21.24
C HIS A 377 12.31 -12.74 21.25
N LEU A 378 12.91 -12.78 22.42
CA LEU A 378 14.30 -13.22 22.62
C LEU A 378 14.35 -14.72 22.94
N TYR A 379 14.88 -15.48 21.99
CA TYR A 379 15.35 -16.86 22.17
C TYR A 379 16.84 -16.84 22.48
N ARG A 380 17.33 -17.90 23.12
CA ARG A 380 18.74 -18.06 23.47
C ARG A 380 19.33 -19.26 22.75
N ALA A 381 20.42 -19.05 22.01
CA ALA A 381 21.29 -20.14 21.56
C ALA A 381 22.42 -20.35 22.58
N ASN A 382 23.32 -19.37 22.70
CA ASN A 382 24.34 -19.33 23.76
C ASN A 382 24.74 -17.92 24.21
N GLY A 383 24.03 -16.89 23.74
CA GLY A 383 24.24 -15.49 24.12
C GLY A 383 23.52 -15.11 25.42
N ALA A 384 23.08 -13.86 25.44
CA ALA A 384 22.36 -13.26 26.55
C ALA A 384 21.02 -13.96 26.82
N TRP A 385 20.55 -13.82 28.05
CA TRP A 385 19.26 -14.28 28.51
C TRP A 385 18.17 -13.24 28.23
N PRO A 386 16.93 -13.67 27.92
CA PRO A 386 15.78 -12.77 27.81
C PRO A 386 15.52 -12.04 29.14
N PRO A 387 14.87 -10.87 29.12
CA PRO A 387 14.50 -10.18 30.35
C PRO A 387 13.46 -10.96 31.14
N GLY A 388 13.51 -10.85 32.48
CA GLY A 388 12.43 -11.24 33.37
C GLY A 388 12.65 -12.51 34.20
N GLY A 389 11.66 -12.75 35.08
CA GLY A 389 11.77 -13.69 36.19
C GLY A 389 12.21 -15.13 35.86
N PRO A 390 11.85 -15.75 34.72
CA PRO A 390 12.39 -17.06 34.35
C PRO A 390 13.91 -17.05 34.23
N ALA A 391 14.49 -16.04 33.54
CA ALA A 391 15.93 -15.89 33.42
C ALA A 391 16.61 -15.62 34.77
N ASP A 392 16.03 -14.73 35.60
CA ASP A 392 16.57 -14.42 36.93
C ASP A 392 16.63 -15.66 37.84
N ASN A 393 15.55 -16.46 37.90
CA ASN A 393 15.54 -17.72 38.63
C ASN A 393 16.58 -18.73 38.10
N CYS A 394 16.83 -18.68 36.78
CA CYS A 394 17.84 -19.46 36.06
C CYS A 394 19.25 -18.86 36.12
N LEU A 395 19.46 -17.80 36.89
CA LEU A 395 20.76 -17.29 37.31
C LEU A 395 20.98 -17.45 38.82
N GLU A 396 19.96 -17.25 39.66
CA GLU A 396 20.07 -17.36 41.13
C GLU A 396 20.04 -18.80 41.66
N CYS A 397 19.35 -19.74 40.99
CA CYS A 397 19.34 -21.18 41.26
C CYS A 397 19.20 -21.61 42.74
N ALA A 398 17.97 -21.68 43.24
CA ALA A 398 17.67 -22.14 44.61
C ALA A 398 18.10 -23.59 44.96
N ALA A 399 18.56 -24.39 43.98
CA ALA A 399 19.15 -25.71 44.22
C ALA A 399 20.58 -25.64 44.82
N CYS A 400 21.24 -24.49 44.74
CA CYS A 400 22.59 -24.22 45.27
C CYS A 400 22.61 -24.16 46.82
N THR A 401 22.37 -25.28 47.52
CA THR A 401 22.17 -25.29 48.99
C THR A 401 23.32 -24.74 49.85
N ARG A 402 24.52 -24.50 49.29
CA ARG A 402 25.66 -23.82 49.95
C ARG A 402 26.58 -23.03 49.00
N GLY A 403 26.05 -22.26 48.05
CA GLY A 403 26.90 -21.41 47.23
C GLY A 403 26.14 -20.38 46.39
N THR A 404 26.89 -19.40 45.87
CA THR A 404 26.43 -18.59 44.73
C THR A 404 26.63 -19.42 43.46
N CYS A 405 25.54 -19.87 42.86
CA CYS A 405 25.57 -20.44 41.52
C CYS A 405 25.88 -19.31 40.51
N ARG A 406 26.77 -19.58 39.54
CA ARG A 406 26.98 -18.68 38.39
C ARG A 406 27.11 -19.54 37.14
N SER A 407 26.01 -19.59 36.38
CA SER A 407 25.77 -20.15 35.02
C SER A 407 26.37 -21.51 34.64
N GLN A 408 27.66 -21.74 34.87
CA GLN A 408 28.42 -22.91 34.45
C GLN A 408 29.06 -23.66 35.63
N TYR A 409 29.21 -23.04 36.81
CA TYR A 409 29.89 -23.64 37.97
C TYR A 409 29.15 -23.37 39.30
N CYS A 410 28.80 -24.45 40.00
CA CYS A 410 28.34 -24.39 41.39
C CYS A 410 29.55 -24.63 42.31
N THR A 411 29.98 -23.62 43.06
CA THR A 411 31.20 -23.69 43.89
C THR A 411 30.87 -23.95 45.37
N GLU A 412 30.83 -25.22 45.79
CA GLU A 412 30.88 -25.54 47.22
C GLU A 412 32.33 -25.35 47.73
N ASN A 413 32.51 -24.42 48.68
CA ASN A 413 33.74 -24.24 49.48
C ASN A 413 35.05 -24.06 48.67
N GLY A 414 34.98 -23.61 47.42
CA GLY A 414 36.16 -23.42 46.56
C GLY A 414 36.68 -24.69 45.89
N THR A 415 35.82 -25.71 45.72
CA THR A 415 36.08 -26.88 44.88
C THR A 415 34.97 -27.06 43.84
N ASP A 416 35.35 -27.25 42.58
CA ASP A 416 34.43 -27.34 41.44
C ASP A 416 33.75 -28.72 41.36
N THR A 417 32.76 -28.94 42.23
CA THR A 417 31.99 -30.18 42.29
C THR A 417 30.48 -29.92 42.34
N CYS A 418 29.95 -29.26 41.31
CA CYS A 418 28.54 -29.43 41.00
C CYS A 418 28.33 -30.82 40.40
N ASP A 419 27.28 -31.53 40.81
CA ASP A 419 26.90 -32.78 40.14
C ASP A 419 26.47 -32.46 38.70
N GLN A 420 27.02 -33.18 37.73
CA GLN A 420 26.64 -33.04 36.32
C GLN A 420 25.14 -33.27 36.12
N ALA A 421 24.50 -34.11 36.95
CA ALA A 421 23.06 -34.29 36.96
C ALA A 421 22.29 -33.03 37.44
N CYS A 422 22.86 -32.25 38.38
CA CYS A 422 22.27 -30.99 38.83
C CYS A 422 22.32 -29.93 37.73
N GLN A 423 23.48 -29.78 37.07
CA GLN A 423 23.64 -28.87 35.94
C GLN A 423 22.70 -29.23 34.78
N GLN A 424 22.58 -30.52 34.44
CA GLN A 424 21.68 -30.99 33.37
C GLN A 424 20.20 -30.81 33.73
N ALA A 425 19.78 -31.10 34.97
CA ALA A 425 18.40 -30.91 35.39
C ALA A 425 18.00 -29.43 35.49
N PHE A 426 18.93 -28.56 35.90
CA PHE A 426 18.76 -27.11 35.93
C PHE A 426 18.62 -26.55 34.52
N LEU A 427 19.55 -26.88 33.62
CA LEU A 427 19.50 -26.49 32.21
C LEU A 427 18.20 -26.95 31.55
N ALA A 428 17.79 -28.22 31.72
CA ALA A 428 16.53 -28.72 31.20
C ALA A 428 15.31 -27.95 31.75
N ALA A 429 15.26 -27.65 33.04
CA ALA A 429 14.15 -26.89 33.64
C ALA A 429 14.13 -25.38 33.27
N CYS A 430 15.25 -24.86 32.78
CA CYS A 430 15.43 -23.43 32.44
C CYS A 430 15.37 -23.13 30.95
N GLN A 431 15.75 -24.07 30.08
CA GLN A 431 15.83 -23.85 28.64
C GLN A 431 14.50 -24.05 27.91
N GLU A 432 13.53 -24.77 28.50
CA GLU A 432 12.37 -25.30 27.77
C GLU A 432 11.58 -24.26 26.96
N ASP A 433 11.39 -23.03 27.44
CA ASP A 433 10.51 -22.06 26.76
C ASP A 433 11.23 -21.12 25.78
N PHE A 434 12.54 -20.89 25.94
CA PHE A 434 13.30 -19.90 25.15
C PHE A 434 14.58 -20.42 24.46
N ASP A 435 14.89 -21.71 24.52
CA ASP A 435 15.96 -22.28 23.70
C ASP A 435 15.67 -22.14 22.19
N ILE A 436 16.70 -21.79 21.40
CA ILE A 436 16.60 -21.68 19.92
C ILE A 436 15.95 -22.90 19.25
N THR A 437 16.07 -24.10 19.83
CA THR A 437 15.42 -25.31 19.32
C THR A 437 13.89 -25.25 19.33
N ARG A 438 13.26 -24.40 20.16
CA ARG A 438 11.81 -24.10 20.08
C ARG A 438 11.44 -23.24 18.89
N LEU A 439 12.35 -22.37 18.42
CA LEU A 439 12.14 -21.54 17.24
C LEU A 439 12.32 -22.37 15.97
N VAL A 440 13.51 -22.95 15.77
CA VAL A 440 13.87 -23.62 14.50
C VAL A 440 13.43 -25.09 14.44
N GLY A 441 13.06 -25.69 15.56
CA GLY A 441 12.55 -27.07 15.64
C GLY A 441 11.05 -27.21 15.40
N ASP A 442 10.31 -26.10 15.31
CA ASP A 442 8.85 -26.08 15.17
C ASP A 442 8.45 -25.18 13.98
N PRO A 443 7.84 -25.74 12.92
CA PRO A 443 7.50 -24.98 11.71
C PRO A 443 6.31 -24.03 11.91
N GLU A 444 5.39 -24.32 12.83
CA GLU A 444 4.31 -23.39 13.21
C GLU A 444 4.92 -22.22 13.99
N ARG A 445 5.88 -22.51 14.88
CA ARG A 445 6.51 -21.48 15.72
C ARG A 445 7.31 -20.47 14.92
N ILE A 446 8.21 -20.90 14.03
CA ILE A 446 8.95 -19.95 13.19
C ILE A 446 8.02 -19.19 12.22
N SER A 447 6.97 -19.84 11.71
CA SER A 447 5.95 -19.18 10.88
C SER A 447 5.15 -18.10 11.63
N SER A 448 5.18 -18.07 12.96
CA SER A 448 4.51 -17.02 13.77
C SER A 448 5.25 -15.67 13.83
N TYR A 449 6.36 -15.53 13.09
CA TYR A 449 7.25 -14.35 13.06
C TYR A 449 7.42 -13.76 11.66
N ASP A 450 7.48 -12.44 11.58
CA ASP A 450 7.77 -11.69 10.35
C ASP A 450 9.25 -11.77 9.97
N LEU A 451 10.13 -11.73 10.97
CA LEU A 451 11.58 -11.76 10.83
C LEU A 451 12.20 -12.70 11.87
N THR A 452 13.13 -13.54 11.44
CA THR A 452 14.03 -14.32 12.31
C THR A 452 15.46 -13.79 12.20
N VAL A 453 16.15 -13.66 13.33
CA VAL A 453 17.50 -13.10 13.45
C VAL A 453 18.38 -14.10 14.20
N LEU A 454 19.44 -14.62 13.55
CA LEU A 454 20.26 -15.72 14.05
C LEU A 454 21.71 -15.28 14.28
N ASP A 455 22.05 -15.00 15.54
CA ASP A 455 23.32 -14.37 15.92
C ASP A 455 24.48 -15.37 16.05
N CYS A 456 25.69 -14.86 15.91
CA CYS A 456 26.88 -15.71 15.91
C CYS A 456 27.20 -16.30 17.29
N GLU A 457 26.98 -17.61 17.42
CA GLU A 457 27.30 -18.42 18.61
C GLU A 457 28.81 -18.58 18.91
N GLY A 458 29.71 -18.02 18.09
CA GLY A 458 31.17 -18.12 18.22
C GLY A 458 31.78 -19.53 18.05
N SER A 459 30.94 -20.57 18.02
CA SER A 459 31.31 -21.97 17.90
C SER A 459 30.23 -22.71 17.07
N GLY A 460 29.95 -24.00 17.33
CA GLY A 460 28.77 -24.69 16.80
C GLY A 460 28.65 -24.93 15.28
N TRP A 461 29.51 -24.31 14.44
CA TRP A 461 29.41 -24.32 12.97
C TRP A 461 29.51 -25.71 12.30
N SER A 462 29.89 -26.75 13.04
CA SER A 462 30.05 -28.13 12.58
C SER A 462 28.71 -28.88 12.42
N ILE A 463 27.95 -28.48 11.39
CA ILE A 463 26.81 -29.16 10.74
C ILE A 463 26.42 -30.55 11.29
N ASN A 464 25.52 -30.50 12.28
CA ASN A 464 24.63 -31.57 12.70
C ASN A 464 23.17 -31.07 12.78
N ALA A 465 22.79 -30.17 11.87
CA ALA A 465 21.38 -29.89 11.62
C ALA A 465 20.75 -31.10 10.91
N GLY A 466 19.73 -31.68 11.53
CA GLY A 466 18.80 -32.61 10.89
C GLY A 466 17.39 -32.10 11.21
N GLY A 467 16.55 -31.91 10.19
CA GLY A 467 15.22 -31.29 10.30
C GLY A 467 15.24 -29.77 10.52
N THR A 468 16.06 -29.23 11.42
CA THR A 468 16.01 -27.80 11.77
C THR A 468 16.37 -26.83 10.64
N SER A 469 17.15 -27.26 9.65
CA SER A 469 17.42 -26.49 8.42
C SER A 469 16.26 -26.52 7.42
N GLU A 470 15.44 -27.58 7.43
CA GLU A 470 14.28 -27.75 6.55
C GLU A 470 13.18 -26.75 6.90
N HIS A 471 12.90 -26.55 8.20
CA HIS A 471 11.94 -25.55 8.67
C HIS A 471 12.37 -24.12 8.31
N LEU A 472 13.65 -23.78 8.49
CA LEU A 472 14.20 -22.48 8.10
C LEU A 472 14.12 -22.24 6.59
N ARG A 473 14.47 -23.25 5.77
CA ARG A 473 14.33 -23.20 4.31
C ARG A 473 12.88 -22.97 3.89
N ARG A 474 11.94 -23.78 4.38
CA ARG A 474 10.50 -23.60 4.06
C ARG A 474 9.94 -22.28 4.57
N TYR A 475 10.36 -21.81 5.74
CA TYR A 475 9.96 -20.51 6.28
C TYR A 475 10.31 -19.36 5.32
N VAL A 476 11.57 -19.26 4.87
CA VAL A 476 11.98 -18.18 3.94
C VAL A 476 11.40 -18.37 2.53
N ASN A 477 11.32 -19.61 2.03
CA ASN A 477 10.69 -19.88 0.74
C ASN A 477 9.17 -19.59 0.74
N ARG A 478 8.51 -19.61 1.91
CA ARG A 478 7.10 -19.20 2.09
C ARG A 478 6.92 -17.68 2.31
N GLY A 479 7.98 -16.87 2.36
CA GLY A 479 7.88 -15.43 2.59
C GLY A 479 8.60 -14.90 3.84
N GLY A 480 9.06 -15.79 4.71
CA GLY A 480 9.76 -15.42 5.94
C GLY A 480 11.02 -14.58 5.67
N ARG A 481 11.31 -13.62 6.55
CA ARG A 481 12.54 -12.81 6.49
C ARG A 481 13.58 -13.40 7.44
N LEU A 482 14.84 -13.46 7.01
CA LEU A 482 15.93 -14.06 7.80
C LEU A 482 17.21 -13.20 7.77
N PHE A 483 17.74 -12.88 8.95
CA PHE A 483 19.10 -12.38 9.12
C PHE A 483 20.00 -13.43 9.79
N ALA A 484 21.27 -13.51 9.36
CA ALA A 484 22.28 -14.40 9.95
C ALA A 484 23.67 -13.73 10.02
N SER A 485 24.33 -13.73 11.18
CA SER A 485 25.70 -13.19 11.32
C SER A 485 26.80 -14.28 11.38
N HIS A 486 27.93 -14.01 10.74
CA HIS A 486 29.18 -14.78 10.71
C HIS A 486 29.01 -16.32 10.69
N LEU A 487 29.01 -17.01 11.85
CA LEU A 487 28.93 -18.47 11.92
C LEU A 487 27.52 -19.04 11.71
N SER A 488 26.50 -18.18 11.72
CA SER A 488 25.12 -18.53 11.36
C SER A 488 24.93 -18.88 9.87
N PHE A 489 25.96 -18.75 9.03
CA PHE A 489 26.00 -19.40 7.69
C PHE A 489 25.74 -20.91 7.76
N LYS A 490 25.91 -21.55 8.92
CA LYS A 490 25.51 -22.95 9.18
C LYS A 490 24.01 -23.23 8.91
N TRP A 491 23.16 -22.20 8.87
CA TRP A 491 21.73 -22.28 8.57
C TRP A 491 21.40 -22.08 7.09
N LEU A 492 22.26 -21.38 6.35
CA LEU A 492 22.10 -21.11 4.92
C LEU A 492 22.69 -22.22 4.04
N ARG A 493 23.75 -22.86 4.54
CA ARG A 493 24.47 -23.92 3.82
C ARG A 493 23.93 -25.31 4.13
N SER A 494 24.01 -26.22 3.16
CA SER A 494 23.80 -27.64 3.36
C SER A 494 25.05 -28.46 3.11
N ALA A 495 25.46 -29.21 4.14
CA ALA A 495 26.64 -30.09 4.08
C ALA A 495 26.32 -31.57 4.35
N LYS A 496 25.03 -31.91 4.46
CA LYS A 496 24.53 -33.27 4.78
C LYS A 496 23.17 -33.60 4.17
N ASP A 497 22.41 -32.61 3.71
CA ASP A 497 21.12 -32.85 3.09
C ASP A 497 21.33 -33.45 1.68
N PRO A 498 20.65 -34.54 1.28
CA PRO A 498 20.58 -34.93 -0.13
C PRO A 498 20.03 -33.80 -1.01
N ASP A 499 19.18 -32.93 -0.46
CA ASP A 499 18.46 -31.87 -1.17
C ASP A 499 19.27 -30.55 -1.23
N ALA A 500 20.56 -30.60 -0.90
CA ALA A 500 21.46 -29.45 -0.82
C ALA A 500 21.53 -28.56 -2.08
N ASN A 501 21.23 -29.10 -3.27
CA ASN A 501 21.25 -28.39 -4.55
C ASN A 501 19.93 -28.59 -5.32
N LEU A 502 18.78 -28.54 -4.64
CA LEU A 502 17.52 -28.34 -5.34
C LEU A 502 17.49 -26.91 -5.93
N GLU A 503 17.58 -26.85 -7.26
CA GLU A 503 17.29 -25.65 -8.05
C GLU A 503 15.81 -25.26 -7.92
N TYR A 504 15.43 -24.06 -8.36
CA TYR A 504 14.04 -23.63 -8.31
C TYR A 504 13.14 -24.48 -9.23
N ASP A 505 12.10 -25.08 -8.65
CA ASP A 505 11.04 -25.79 -9.37
C ASP A 505 9.68 -25.16 -9.00
N PRO A 506 8.88 -24.67 -9.97
CA PRO A 506 7.56 -24.11 -9.69
C PRO A 506 6.51 -25.14 -9.24
N GLU A 507 6.76 -26.45 -9.37
CA GLU A 507 5.89 -27.48 -8.77
C GLU A 507 6.20 -27.74 -7.29
N GLU A 508 7.45 -27.53 -6.83
CA GLU A 508 7.87 -27.67 -5.42
C GLU A 508 8.72 -26.46 -4.91
N PRO A 509 8.23 -25.21 -5.01
CA PRO A 509 9.03 -24.00 -4.77
C PRO A 509 9.56 -23.88 -3.33
N LEU A 510 8.89 -24.53 -2.37
CA LEU A 510 9.31 -24.56 -0.96
C LEU A 510 10.56 -25.42 -0.72
N GLU A 511 10.91 -26.32 -1.64
CA GLU A 511 12.07 -27.21 -1.51
C GLU A 511 13.38 -26.62 -2.05
N THR A 512 13.31 -25.53 -2.82
CA THR A 512 14.46 -24.77 -3.35
C THR A 512 15.53 -24.49 -2.29
N SER A 513 16.79 -24.87 -2.58
CA SER A 513 17.90 -24.76 -1.62
C SER A 513 18.42 -23.34 -1.44
N LEU A 514 18.98 -23.06 -0.25
CA LEU A 514 19.68 -21.81 0.08
C LEU A 514 21.21 -21.90 -0.13
N ASP A 515 21.78 -23.11 -0.27
CA ASP A 515 23.24 -23.30 -0.44
C ASP A 515 23.80 -22.60 -1.70
N PRO A 516 23.11 -22.61 -2.87
CA PRO A 516 23.59 -21.93 -4.07
C PRO A 516 23.75 -20.41 -3.96
N ALA A 517 23.29 -19.78 -2.88
CA ALA A 517 23.45 -18.34 -2.67
C ALA A 517 24.92 -17.90 -2.45
N ALA A 518 25.77 -18.76 -1.88
CA ALA A 518 27.20 -18.50 -1.71
C ALA A 518 28.02 -19.78 -1.50
N THR A 519 29.26 -19.80 -1.98
CA THR A 519 30.24 -20.83 -1.61
C THR A 519 30.90 -20.49 -0.27
N TRP A 520 31.03 -21.50 0.61
CA TRP A 520 31.37 -21.29 2.01
C TRP A 520 32.70 -21.92 2.45
N ASN A 521 33.55 -21.13 3.10
CA ASN A 521 34.73 -21.60 3.81
C ASN A 521 34.33 -22.37 5.09
N THR A 522 34.66 -23.66 5.15
CA THR A 522 34.35 -24.53 6.30
C THR A 522 35.60 -24.86 7.13
N SER A 523 36.62 -23.98 7.13
CA SER A 523 37.83 -24.13 7.93
C SER A 523 37.90 -23.14 9.09
N SER A 524 38.03 -23.64 10.31
CA SER A 524 37.97 -22.87 11.57
C SER A 524 39.17 -21.94 11.85
N SER A 525 40.11 -21.80 10.92
CA SER A 525 41.45 -21.29 11.22
C SER A 525 41.92 -20.09 10.40
N THR A 526 41.25 -19.70 9.30
CA THR A 526 41.81 -18.68 8.40
C THR A 526 41.69 -17.24 8.95
N ASN A 527 40.53 -16.88 9.53
CA ASN A 527 40.19 -15.48 9.83
C ASN A 527 40.09 -15.15 11.33
N ALA A 528 40.30 -16.12 12.24
CA ALA A 528 40.12 -15.94 13.69
C ALA A 528 41.09 -14.93 14.37
N ASN A 529 41.99 -14.30 13.62
CA ASN A 529 42.96 -13.31 14.09
C ASN A 529 42.90 -12.02 13.24
N ILE A 530 41.73 -11.69 12.71
CA ILE A 530 41.42 -10.39 12.10
C ILE A 530 40.47 -9.67 13.06
N ASN A 531 40.85 -8.46 13.44
CA ASN A 531 40.12 -7.64 14.41
C ASN A 531 39.67 -6.28 13.84
N ALA A 532 40.25 -5.84 12.73
CA ALA A 532 39.83 -4.68 11.96
C ALA A 532 40.13 -4.90 10.46
N GLY A 533 39.42 -4.17 9.60
CA GLY A 533 39.63 -4.06 8.16
C GLY A 533 38.86 -2.84 7.61
N LYS A 534 38.81 -2.67 6.28
CA LYS A 534 37.97 -1.66 5.63
C LYS A 534 36.91 -2.36 4.77
N GLY A 535 35.66 -1.93 4.88
CA GLY A 535 34.56 -2.35 4.01
C GLY A 535 34.35 -1.32 2.90
N TRP A 536 34.00 -1.78 1.70
CA TRP A 536 33.63 -0.97 0.54
C TRP A 536 32.21 -1.36 0.10
N ILE A 537 31.38 -0.37 -0.23
CA ILE A 537 30.07 -0.59 -0.82
C ILE A 537 30.25 -1.07 -2.27
N SER A 538 29.50 -2.09 -2.65
CA SER A 538 29.78 -2.92 -3.84
C SER A 538 29.18 -2.37 -5.15
N LEU A 539 29.23 -1.06 -5.39
CA LEU A 539 28.66 -0.39 -6.58
C LEU A 539 29.20 -0.95 -7.92
N ASP A 540 30.54 -1.02 -8.09
CA ASP A 540 31.20 -1.49 -9.32
C ASP A 540 31.39 -3.03 -9.38
N ARG A 541 30.58 -3.82 -8.66
CA ARG A 541 30.79 -5.27 -8.49
C ARG A 541 29.86 -6.12 -9.37
N PRO A 542 30.25 -7.36 -9.75
CA PRO A 542 29.44 -8.21 -10.64
C PRO A 542 28.06 -8.59 -10.10
N ASN A 543 27.87 -8.48 -8.79
CA ASN A 543 26.66 -8.79 -8.04
C ASN A 543 25.98 -7.52 -7.49
N ALA A 544 26.23 -6.36 -8.11
CA ALA A 544 25.55 -5.11 -7.79
C ALA A 544 24.11 -5.05 -8.33
N SER A 545 23.24 -4.28 -7.68
CA SER A 545 21.87 -4.00 -8.09
C SER A 545 21.45 -2.59 -7.64
N PRO A 546 20.33 -2.02 -8.14
CA PRO A 546 19.87 -0.69 -7.74
C PRO A 546 19.61 -0.50 -6.23
N ARG A 547 19.38 -1.59 -5.47
CA ARG A 547 19.27 -1.53 -4.00
C ARG A 547 20.58 -1.12 -3.32
N ILE A 548 21.72 -1.32 -4.00
CA ILE A 548 23.06 -0.99 -3.49
C ILE A 548 23.43 0.47 -3.82
N GLU A 549 22.80 1.07 -4.83
CA GLU A 549 22.84 2.52 -5.06
C GLU A 549 22.10 3.26 -3.93
N ASN A 550 20.86 2.85 -3.61
CA ASN A 550 20.09 3.37 -2.46
C ASN A 550 20.86 3.20 -1.13
N PHE A 551 21.51 2.05 -0.93
CA PHE A 551 22.35 1.81 0.25
C PHE A 551 23.58 2.73 0.32
N ALA A 552 24.21 3.04 -0.82
CA ALA A 552 25.34 3.97 -0.86
C ALA A 552 24.91 5.39 -0.49
N GLU A 553 23.80 5.86 -1.06
CA GLU A 553 23.19 7.16 -0.73
C GLU A 553 22.76 7.24 0.74
N TRP A 554 22.13 6.19 1.28
CA TRP A 554 21.76 6.10 2.71
C TRP A 554 22.99 6.18 3.61
N MET A 555 24.07 5.47 3.27
CA MET A 555 25.33 5.49 4.02
C MET A 555 26.03 6.86 3.96
N GLU A 556 25.86 7.64 2.90
CA GLU A 556 26.35 9.02 2.79
C GLU A 556 25.46 10.00 3.58
N ALA A 557 24.13 9.91 3.44
CA ALA A 557 23.16 10.70 4.23
C ALA A 557 23.31 10.47 5.74
N GLU A 558 23.66 9.26 6.14
CA GLU A 558 23.92 8.86 7.53
C GLU A 558 25.36 9.11 8.00
N GLY A 559 26.20 9.76 7.19
CA GLY A 559 27.55 10.20 7.53
C GLY A 559 28.55 9.07 7.79
N VAL A 560 28.33 7.90 7.19
CA VAL A 560 29.16 6.69 7.36
C VAL A 560 30.32 6.67 6.35
N THR A 561 30.11 7.22 5.15
CA THR A 561 31.10 7.35 4.08
C THR A 561 30.68 8.42 3.07
N SER A 562 31.41 8.56 1.96
CA SER A 562 31.11 9.51 0.87
C SER A 562 31.76 9.08 -0.46
N GLU A 563 31.41 9.75 -1.58
CA GLU A 563 32.11 9.56 -2.87
C GLU A 563 33.62 9.88 -2.74
N GLU A 564 33.99 10.93 -1.98
CA GLU A 564 35.39 11.29 -1.73
C GLU A 564 36.17 10.21 -0.96
N GLU A 565 35.47 9.32 -0.24
CA GLU A 565 36.03 8.22 0.54
C GLU A 565 35.94 6.85 -0.16
N ASP A 566 35.61 6.81 -1.46
CA ASP A 566 35.49 5.56 -2.25
C ASP A 566 34.43 4.61 -1.65
N TYR A 567 33.33 5.19 -1.14
CA TYR A 567 32.22 4.51 -0.44
C TYR A 567 32.68 3.42 0.55
N SER A 568 33.66 3.73 1.39
CA SER A 568 34.32 2.76 2.26
C SER A 568 34.57 3.22 3.70
N PHE A 569 34.34 2.31 4.64
CA PHE A 569 34.23 2.55 6.10
C PHE A 569 35.01 1.49 6.91
N GLU A 570 35.32 1.76 8.18
CA GLU A 570 36.00 0.77 9.04
C GLU A 570 35.06 -0.36 9.51
N ILE A 571 35.56 -1.60 9.49
CA ILE A 571 34.84 -2.79 9.98
C ILE A 571 35.66 -3.56 11.01
N ILE A 572 35.02 -3.96 12.09
CA ILE A 572 35.59 -4.67 13.24
C ILE A 572 35.33 -6.17 13.07
N GLN A 573 36.38 -6.96 13.29
CA GLN A 573 36.35 -8.43 13.17
C GLN A 573 35.72 -8.94 11.84
N PRO A 574 36.17 -8.51 10.65
CA PRO A 574 35.64 -8.96 9.35
C PRO A 574 36.04 -10.41 9.06
N ARG A 575 35.16 -11.36 9.42
CA ARG A 575 35.47 -12.79 9.49
C ARG A 575 34.70 -13.66 8.49
N SER A 576 34.12 -13.02 7.48
CA SER A 576 33.21 -13.63 6.51
C SER A 576 33.68 -14.98 5.98
N GLN A 577 32.78 -15.95 6.02
CA GLN A 577 33.00 -17.30 5.48
C GLN A 577 32.54 -17.43 4.02
N ALA A 578 31.86 -16.42 3.46
CA ALA A 578 31.57 -16.38 2.03
C ALA A 578 32.88 -16.25 1.22
N LEU A 579 32.96 -16.97 0.10
CA LEU A 579 34.11 -16.97 -0.81
C LEU A 579 33.74 -16.41 -2.19
N GLU A 580 32.69 -16.96 -2.81
CA GLU A 580 32.12 -16.54 -4.09
C GLU A 580 30.59 -16.57 -3.94
N LEU A 581 29.87 -15.58 -4.50
CA LEU A 581 28.41 -15.50 -4.44
C LEU A 581 27.74 -16.21 -5.62
N GLY A 582 26.52 -16.68 -5.41
CA GLY A 582 25.65 -17.18 -6.47
C GLY A 582 25.10 -16.06 -7.37
N PRO A 583 24.57 -16.38 -8.56
CA PRO A 583 24.18 -15.40 -9.56
C PRO A 583 22.91 -14.60 -9.22
N ALA A 584 22.08 -15.07 -8.28
CA ALA A 584 20.88 -14.37 -7.78
C ALA A 584 21.08 -13.80 -6.37
N THR A 585 22.33 -13.53 -5.99
CA THR A 585 22.71 -12.97 -4.68
C THR A 585 23.34 -11.60 -4.89
N GLU A 586 22.89 -10.58 -4.15
CA GLU A 586 23.35 -9.20 -4.27
C GLU A 586 24.43 -8.89 -3.24
N GLU A 587 25.57 -8.35 -3.67
CA GLU A 587 26.67 -7.98 -2.78
C GLU A 587 26.52 -6.52 -2.32
N PHE A 588 26.32 -6.27 -1.03
CA PHE A 588 26.20 -4.91 -0.50
C PHE A 588 27.56 -4.33 -0.05
N VAL A 589 28.39 -5.14 0.60
CA VAL A 589 29.70 -4.73 1.12
C VAL A 589 30.74 -5.82 0.85
N HIS A 590 31.96 -5.44 0.48
CA HIS A 590 33.14 -6.32 0.39
C HIS A 590 34.34 -5.75 1.16
N CYS A 591 35.40 -6.53 1.34
CA CYS A 591 36.62 -6.12 2.06
C CYS A 591 37.90 -6.56 1.31
N ASP A 592 38.87 -5.65 1.24
CA ASP A 592 40.16 -5.82 0.56
C ASP A 592 41.39 -5.52 1.47
N ASP A 593 42.57 -5.90 1.00
CA ASP A 593 43.86 -5.80 1.71
C ASP A 593 44.65 -4.51 1.41
N THR A 594 44.10 -3.60 0.59
CA THR A 594 44.81 -2.41 0.06
C THR A 594 45.18 -1.34 1.09
N GLY A 595 44.60 -1.36 2.28
CA GLY A 595 44.98 -0.50 3.41
C GLY A 595 46.25 -1.01 4.13
N GLY A 596 47.37 -0.30 3.96
CA GLY A 596 48.74 -0.72 4.36
C GLY A 596 49.07 -0.82 5.86
N VAL A 597 48.16 -1.37 6.69
CA VAL A 597 48.38 -1.70 8.10
C VAL A 597 48.97 -3.10 8.20
N THR A 598 50.03 -3.31 9.00
CA THR A 598 50.83 -4.56 9.03
C THR A 598 50.14 -5.79 9.66
N GLN A 599 48.80 -5.82 9.68
CA GLN A 599 48.02 -6.99 10.10
C GLN A 599 46.62 -7.11 9.45
N ASN A 600 46.37 -6.34 8.37
CA ASN A 600 45.17 -6.51 7.55
C ASN A 600 45.17 -7.92 6.90
N ARG A 601 43.98 -8.47 6.61
CA ARG A 601 43.88 -9.89 6.20
C ARG A 601 42.60 -10.33 5.47
N CYS A 602 41.85 -9.41 4.86
CA CYS A 602 40.74 -9.75 3.95
C CYS A 602 41.25 -10.37 2.64
N ALA A 603 41.82 -11.58 2.72
CA ALA A 603 42.45 -12.23 1.59
C ALA A 603 41.42 -12.55 0.48
N ASN A 604 41.65 -11.95 -0.69
CA ASN A 604 40.92 -12.13 -1.96
C ASN A 604 39.50 -11.50 -2.01
N LEU A 605 39.34 -10.20 -1.74
CA LEU A 605 38.11 -9.42 -2.01
C LEU A 605 36.82 -10.08 -1.50
N ARG A 606 36.76 -10.38 -0.19
CA ARG A 606 35.66 -11.14 0.41
C ARG A 606 34.42 -10.27 0.63
N THR A 607 33.27 -10.75 0.17
CA THR A 607 31.95 -10.26 0.59
C THR A 607 31.83 -10.21 2.11
N GLN A 608 31.34 -9.09 2.63
CA GLN A 608 31.07 -8.82 4.05
C GLN A 608 29.59 -8.63 4.34
N GLN A 609 28.77 -8.21 3.37
CA GLN A 609 27.31 -8.13 3.49
C GLN A 609 26.67 -8.54 2.16
N PHE A 610 25.64 -9.37 2.18
CA PHE A 610 24.84 -9.71 1.00
C PHE A 610 23.37 -9.99 1.32
N SER A 611 22.50 -9.87 0.30
CA SER A 611 21.08 -10.25 0.35
C SER A 611 20.72 -11.19 -0.80
N PHE A 612 19.65 -11.98 -0.64
CA PHE A 612 18.98 -12.67 -1.74
C PHE A 612 17.49 -12.87 -1.45
N ASN A 613 16.65 -12.86 -2.49
CA ASN A 613 15.24 -13.22 -2.37
C ASN A 613 15.06 -14.76 -2.35
N THR A 614 13.97 -15.24 -1.76
CA THR A 614 13.61 -16.66 -1.68
C THR A 614 12.19 -16.91 -2.22
N PRO A 615 11.93 -18.03 -2.93
CA PRO A 615 12.84 -19.14 -3.24
C PRO A 615 14.05 -18.73 -4.10
N TYR A 616 15.21 -19.35 -3.88
CA TYR A 616 16.46 -18.87 -4.47
C TYR A 616 16.48 -19.00 -6.00
N ALA A 617 16.84 -17.91 -6.69
CA ALA A 617 16.82 -17.80 -8.15
C ALA A 617 15.44 -18.06 -8.80
N ALA A 618 14.35 -17.93 -8.04
CA ALA A 618 12.99 -17.83 -8.60
C ALA A 618 12.82 -16.53 -9.42
N PRO A 619 11.84 -16.49 -10.35
CA PRO A 619 11.40 -15.25 -10.99
C PRO A 619 10.95 -14.15 -9.98
N GLU A 620 10.95 -12.89 -10.39
CA GLU A 620 10.54 -11.75 -9.53
C GLU A 620 9.04 -11.81 -9.15
N GLU A 621 8.24 -12.42 -10.01
CA GLU A 621 6.83 -12.74 -9.80
C GLU A 621 6.59 -13.87 -8.78
N GLU A 622 7.56 -14.77 -8.58
CA GLU A 622 7.48 -15.92 -7.65
C GLU A 622 8.35 -15.76 -6.38
N ALA A 623 9.13 -14.67 -6.30
CA ALA A 623 9.93 -14.32 -5.12
C ALA A 623 9.03 -13.78 -4.00
N CYS A 624 9.14 -14.34 -2.80
CA CYS A 624 8.23 -14.05 -1.68
C CYS A 624 8.95 -13.69 -0.38
N GLY A 625 10.09 -14.31 -0.08
CA GLY A 625 10.89 -14.06 1.13
C GLY A 625 12.24 -13.43 0.83
N ARG A 626 13.03 -13.17 1.88
CA ARG A 626 14.37 -12.56 1.75
C ARG A 626 15.30 -12.99 2.88
N VAL A 627 16.55 -13.22 2.52
CA VAL A 627 17.65 -13.56 3.43
C VAL A 627 18.75 -12.50 3.31
N ALA A 628 19.29 -12.05 4.45
CA ALA A 628 20.49 -11.22 4.50
C ALA A 628 21.56 -11.86 5.40
N TYR A 629 22.82 -11.77 4.98
CA TYR A 629 23.97 -12.33 5.71
C TYR A 629 25.04 -11.27 5.93
N SER A 630 25.48 -11.14 7.19
CA SER A 630 26.67 -10.37 7.56
C SER A 630 27.84 -11.30 7.87
N GLY A 631 29.00 -11.02 7.28
CA GLY A 631 30.25 -11.74 7.52
C GLY A 631 31.15 -11.11 8.58
N PHE A 632 30.88 -9.87 8.99
CA PHE A 632 31.51 -9.24 10.16
C PHE A 632 30.65 -9.47 11.40
N HIS A 633 31.19 -9.15 12.57
CA HIS A 633 30.42 -9.11 13.80
C HIS A 633 29.87 -7.69 13.95
N VAL A 634 28.57 -7.55 13.80
CA VAL A 634 27.86 -6.26 13.66
C VAL A 634 27.95 -5.45 14.96
N ALA A 635 27.57 -6.07 16.09
CA ALA A 635 27.52 -5.41 17.40
C ALA A 635 28.82 -5.55 18.21
N ALA A 636 29.81 -6.30 17.71
CA ALA A 636 31.04 -6.51 18.45
C ALA A 636 31.96 -5.27 18.42
N THR A 637 32.27 -4.77 19.61
CA THR A 637 33.41 -3.88 19.83
C THR A 637 34.74 -4.66 19.73
N SER A 638 35.88 -4.09 20.13
CA SER A 638 37.22 -4.63 19.86
C SER A 638 37.62 -5.87 20.69
N GLY A 639 36.66 -6.57 21.30
CA GLY A 639 36.83 -7.80 22.07
C GLY A 639 35.78 -8.87 21.75
N THR A 640 35.58 -9.81 22.68
CA THR A 640 34.43 -10.73 22.67
C THR A 640 33.48 -10.29 23.79
N LEU A 641 32.21 -10.10 23.48
CA LEU A 641 31.22 -9.58 24.44
C LEU A 641 30.88 -10.55 25.57
N ASP A 642 31.16 -11.85 25.39
CA ASP A 642 31.00 -12.95 26.38
C ASP A 642 29.60 -12.96 27.05
N LEU A 643 28.58 -12.84 26.20
CA LEU A 643 27.19 -12.59 26.61
C LEU A 643 26.49 -13.76 27.31
N GLY A 644 27.14 -14.92 27.46
CA GLY A 644 26.52 -16.14 28.00
C GLY A 644 25.97 -16.00 29.43
N ASP A 645 26.46 -15.03 30.18
CA ASP A 645 26.05 -14.66 31.54
C ASP A 645 25.18 -13.38 31.60
N ALA A 646 24.99 -12.66 30.49
CA ALA A 646 24.36 -11.34 30.46
C ALA A 646 22.83 -11.43 30.32
N VAL A 647 22.11 -10.46 30.87
CA VAL A 647 20.63 -10.36 30.74
C VAL A 647 20.29 -9.09 29.97
N PHE A 648 19.40 -9.19 28.98
CA PHE A 648 18.93 -8.02 28.23
C PHE A 648 18.14 -7.07 29.16
N PRO A 649 18.26 -5.73 29.04
CA PRO A 649 19.06 -4.96 28.08
C PRO A 649 20.44 -4.53 28.60
N SER A 650 20.86 -5.01 29.78
CA SER A 650 21.90 -4.42 30.63
C SER A 650 23.30 -4.22 30.00
N TYR A 651 23.60 -4.88 28.88
CA TYR A 651 24.86 -4.77 28.14
C TYR A 651 24.79 -3.77 26.97
N CYS A 652 23.62 -3.53 26.39
CA CYS A 652 23.43 -2.75 25.16
C CYS A 652 23.76 -1.25 25.30
N THR A 653 23.76 -0.72 26.53
CA THR A 653 23.99 0.70 26.83
C THR A 653 25.35 0.96 27.51
N ASN A 654 26.15 -0.07 27.78
CA ASN A 654 27.46 0.05 28.41
C ASN A 654 28.54 0.59 27.47
N ALA A 655 29.71 0.97 28.02
CA ALA A 655 30.87 1.39 27.25
C ALA A 655 31.30 0.34 26.19
N ASP A 656 31.23 -0.94 26.53
CA ASP A 656 31.56 -2.06 25.63
C ASP A 656 30.54 -2.29 24.51
N ALA A 657 29.40 -1.57 24.53
CA ALA A 657 28.40 -1.47 23.47
C ALA A 657 28.28 -0.03 22.92
N ASN A 658 29.39 0.73 22.92
CA ASN A 658 29.47 2.10 22.42
C ASN A 658 28.54 3.09 23.17
N ASN A 659 28.33 2.88 24.48
CA ASN A 659 27.49 3.72 25.36
C ASN A 659 26.02 3.84 24.91
N GLY A 660 25.52 2.85 24.16
CA GLY A 660 24.20 2.87 23.55
C GLY A 660 24.10 3.64 22.23
N VAL A 661 25.22 4.09 21.64
CA VAL A 661 25.23 4.74 20.31
C VAL A 661 25.43 3.71 19.20
N LEU A 662 24.73 3.86 18.08
CA LEU A 662 24.93 3.05 16.87
C LEU A 662 26.33 3.28 16.29
N THR A 663 27.10 2.22 16.14
CA THR A 663 28.32 2.20 15.32
C THR A 663 28.01 2.12 13.83
N ASN A 664 28.97 2.45 12.97
CA ASN A 664 28.82 2.34 11.52
C ASN A 664 28.46 0.90 11.07
N GLN A 665 28.90 -0.13 11.80
CA GLN A 665 28.52 -1.52 11.54
C GLN A 665 27.05 -1.81 11.90
N GLU A 666 26.57 -1.29 13.02
CA GLU A 666 25.18 -1.42 13.44
C GLU A 666 24.24 -0.63 12.52
N LYS A 667 24.70 0.49 11.95
CA LYS A 667 24.00 1.19 10.85
C LYS A 667 23.83 0.29 9.61
N VAL A 668 24.86 -0.47 9.20
CA VAL A 668 24.73 -1.43 8.08
C VAL A 668 23.68 -2.51 8.36
N LEU A 669 23.60 -3.03 9.60
CA LEU A 669 22.49 -3.92 9.96
C LEU A 669 21.15 -3.20 9.89
N LEU A 670 21.05 -1.99 10.44
CA LEU A 670 19.79 -1.27 10.51
C LEU A 670 19.20 -1.00 9.12
N TYR A 671 20.04 -0.68 8.14
CA TYR A 671 19.63 -0.68 6.72
C TYR A 671 19.18 -2.06 6.25
N MET A 672 19.92 -3.13 6.56
CA MET A 672 19.54 -4.51 6.23
C MET A 672 18.24 -4.98 6.92
N LEU A 673 17.82 -4.36 8.03
CA LEU A 673 16.52 -4.59 8.66
C LEU A 673 15.38 -3.89 7.90
N PHE A 674 15.61 -2.68 7.38
CA PHE A 674 14.67 -2.01 6.47
C PHE A 674 14.55 -2.78 5.15
N ASP A 675 15.68 -3.21 4.57
CA ASP A 675 15.76 -3.99 3.33
C ASP A 675 15.15 -5.39 3.47
N LEU A 676 15.31 -6.07 4.61
CA LEU A 676 14.57 -7.30 4.92
C LEU A 676 13.07 -7.04 5.13
N GLY A 677 12.71 -5.96 5.82
CA GLY A 677 11.33 -5.58 6.09
C GLY A 677 10.57 -5.10 4.85
N ALA A 678 11.26 -4.62 3.82
CA ALA A 678 10.67 -4.16 2.58
C ALA A 678 9.92 -5.26 1.82
N CYS A 679 8.95 -4.82 1.02
CA CYS A 679 8.19 -5.65 0.11
C CYS A 679 9.08 -6.30 -0.99
N VAL A 680 8.52 -7.25 -1.73
CA VAL A 680 9.22 -7.94 -2.84
C VAL A 680 8.75 -7.42 -4.20
N GLY A 681 9.66 -7.42 -5.16
CA GLY A 681 9.50 -6.84 -6.49
C GLY A 681 10.23 -5.51 -6.64
N SER A 682 9.88 -4.77 -7.69
CA SER A 682 10.29 -3.39 -7.93
C SER A 682 9.88 -2.46 -6.77
N PRO A 683 10.60 -1.33 -6.53
CA PRO A 683 10.31 -0.41 -5.43
C PRO A 683 8.84 0.06 -5.44
N PRO A 684 8.22 0.26 -4.25
CA PRO A 684 6.83 0.68 -4.18
C PRO A 684 6.65 2.03 -4.89
N PRO A 685 5.66 2.18 -5.77
CA PRO A 685 5.32 3.49 -6.31
C PRO A 685 4.76 4.38 -5.19
N PRO A 686 4.83 5.72 -5.31
CA PRO A 686 4.01 6.62 -4.52
C PRO A 686 2.54 6.17 -4.56
N PRO A 687 1.85 6.04 -3.41
CA PRO A 687 0.47 5.58 -3.36
C PRO A 687 -0.41 6.39 -4.33
N PRO A 688 -1.01 5.75 -5.36
CA PRO A 688 -1.88 6.47 -6.26
C PRO A 688 -3.11 6.90 -5.48
N CYS A 689 -3.39 8.20 -5.41
CA CYS A 689 -4.71 8.64 -5.01
C CYS A 689 -5.71 8.05 -6.01
N VAL A 690 -6.62 7.21 -5.52
CA VAL A 690 -7.66 6.56 -6.33
C VAL A 690 -8.80 7.56 -6.53
N PRO A 691 -9.07 8.05 -7.75
CA PRO A 691 -10.19 8.96 -7.98
C PRO A 691 -11.49 8.33 -7.48
N LEU A 692 -12.29 9.10 -6.73
CA LEU A 692 -13.65 8.71 -6.36
C LEU A 692 -14.47 8.38 -7.61
N THR A 693 -15.59 7.68 -7.45
CA THR A 693 -16.51 7.41 -8.56
C THR A 693 -17.94 7.71 -8.14
N CYS A 694 -18.70 8.24 -9.09
CA CYS A 694 -20.08 8.67 -8.88
C CYS A 694 -20.97 7.52 -8.42
N LYS A 695 -21.60 7.67 -7.24
CA LYS A 695 -22.59 6.72 -6.75
C LYS A 695 -23.92 6.92 -7.47
N PRO A 696 -24.86 5.96 -7.40
CA PRO A 696 -26.22 6.14 -7.93
C PRO A 696 -27.06 7.26 -7.28
N SER A 697 -26.53 7.90 -6.24
CA SER A 697 -27.09 9.08 -5.56
C SER A 697 -26.52 10.42 -6.03
N ASP A 698 -25.43 10.39 -6.80
CA ASP A 698 -24.59 11.56 -7.04
C ASP A 698 -24.85 12.09 -8.46
N CYS A 699 -24.88 13.41 -8.61
CA CYS A 699 -25.15 14.10 -9.87
C CYS A 699 -24.44 15.46 -9.90
N GLY A 700 -24.22 16.03 -11.09
CA GLY A 700 -23.38 17.22 -11.30
C GLY A 700 -21.87 16.93 -11.13
N PHE A 701 -21.08 17.99 -10.97
CA PHE A 701 -19.63 17.89 -10.80
C PHE A 701 -19.21 17.75 -9.33
N HIS A 702 -18.24 16.87 -9.06
CA HIS A 702 -17.68 16.61 -7.73
C HIS A 702 -16.15 16.60 -7.78
N SER A 703 -15.48 16.92 -6.66
CA SER A 703 -14.05 16.61 -6.51
C SER A 703 -13.84 15.11 -6.54
N ASP A 704 -12.80 14.63 -7.23
CA ASP A 704 -12.43 13.21 -7.23
C ASP A 704 -11.61 12.79 -6.00
N GLY A 705 -11.29 13.72 -5.11
CA GLY A 705 -10.42 13.52 -3.94
C GLY A 705 -8.92 13.52 -4.25
N CYS A 706 -8.54 13.62 -5.52
CA CYS A 706 -7.17 13.52 -6.03
C CYS A 706 -6.71 14.78 -6.78
N GLY A 707 -7.47 15.87 -6.71
CA GLY A 707 -7.22 17.15 -7.40
C GLY A 707 -7.90 17.27 -8.77
N GLY A 708 -8.65 16.25 -9.20
CA GLY A 708 -9.48 16.26 -10.39
C GLY A 708 -10.98 16.48 -10.10
N LEU A 709 -11.79 16.34 -11.15
CA LEU A 709 -13.24 16.52 -11.13
C LEU A 709 -13.95 15.33 -11.80
N LEU A 710 -15.00 14.85 -11.16
CA LEU A 710 -15.93 13.85 -11.67
C LEU A 710 -17.16 14.52 -12.28
N ASP A 711 -17.68 13.96 -13.37
CA ASP A 711 -19.02 14.27 -13.89
C ASP A 711 -19.95 13.10 -13.55
N CYS A 712 -20.93 13.36 -12.69
CA CYS A 712 -21.90 12.36 -12.24
C CYS A 712 -23.24 12.43 -12.99
N GLY A 713 -23.34 13.23 -14.05
CA GLY A 713 -24.53 13.33 -14.90
C GLY A 713 -25.67 14.16 -14.29
N GLU A 714 -26.81 14.14 -14.97
CA GLU A 714 -27.92 15.08 -14.74
C GLU A 714 -28.67 14.81 -13.43
N CYS A 715 -28.87 15.84 -12.61
CA CYS A 715 -29.63 15.75 -11.36
C CYS A 715 -31.12 15.61 -11.65
N SER A 716 -31.68 14.42 -11.41
CA SER A 716 -33.10 14.15 -11.63
C SER A 716 -33.93 14.33 -10.35
N ILE A 717 -34.90 15.25 -10.41
CA ILE A 717 -35.84 15.53 -9.33
C ILE A 717 -36.79 14.32 -9.15
N PRO A 718 -37.08 13.87 -7.91
CA PRO A 718 -38.13 12.88 -7.66
C PRO A 718 -39.51 13.32 -8.19
N LYS A 719 -40.32 12.35 -8.64
CA LYS A 719 -41.68 12.55 -9.14
C LYS A 719 -42.77 12.26 -8.10
#